data_AF-D3ELI2-F1
#
_entry.id   AF-D3ELI2-F1
#
_cell.length_a   1.000
_cell.length_b   1.000
_cell.length_c   1.000
_cell.angle_alpha   90.00
_cell.angle_beta   90.00
_cell.angle_gamma   90.00
#
_symmetry.space_group_name_H-M   'P 1'
#
loop_
_entity.id
_entity.type
_entity.pdbx_description
1 polymer ?
#
loop_
_entity_poly.entity_id
_entity_poly.type
_entity_poly.pdbx_seq_one_letter_code
_entity_poly.pdbx_strand_id
1 'polypeptide(L)'
;MDKRERTETSRRLRQVTAGTLSALMLFTTLSLPVWGDEAVVPEKRILTVQNGSSTASVNGTSYTIAKPQLKHGVLMVPLGVFKKAFGSEIRLEGENRIRLLQGPHTVVLVMDNKTAWIDGKKVQLPVEPTMVSGTLMVPLRPVAAGIGAKVSSSQGKLAISLMVTDKEEKQDEGEINNTTGKTRIGNSYYEWSLNYPSWMMVGRGTDDESGSAFNDATGRYYLEVHASSHKVKLSPDDLLERLLKEVGDSGDVVLHQETVTSAAVPYARVVSRDVDGVLWEGRQYYANDRVYELYFADAEAVHYKDMDQHASLLGSFRTAYRAGDKSVKDVSSIVDGFREAGNEEYGIWFSIPAGWEINNKDMLYGSEGEGYLSVSVTSAPKGADGALAAWGQRLKDWLAESFVEESYEYIGLTPVEISGVKGQIQEVRYNFGNKWITEYEVMVQKNGYRYYLEYAIPDGQERTASNWKKVLESIEIDYDVVPANFGRIGEEGYLTDKTQMRSKSSETYRYHIDIPRYWEPLNDQFEQGIVEYGFAGGGFEITAQKDTAAEVIISNLKRYYNEASAASTVKLLGVDKITFAGVPAVSFKVHQVKNGVGYTTEEIVFESGDIAYTIMTTLNDANATEVQQAALARTLSSFELVK
;
A
#
# COMPACT_ATOMS: atom_id res chain seq x y z
N MET A 1 -8.34 -10.10 -15.52
CA MET A 1 -9.39 -9.68 -14.56
C MET A 1 -8.84 -9.09 -13.25
N ASP A 2 -7.53 -9.20 -12.99
CA ASP A 2 -6.83 -8.87 -11.74
C ASP A 2 -6.72 -7.37 -11.36
N LYS A 3 -6.75 -6.46 -12.36
CA LYS A 3 -6.66 -5.01 -12.08
C LYS A 3 -7.93 -4.42 -11.45
N ARG A 4 -9.09 -5.05 -11.63
CA ARG A 4 -10.36 -4.55 -11.07
C ARG A 4 -10.48 -4.84 -9.57
N GLU A 5 -10.03 -6.01 -9.11
CA GLU A 5 -10.09 -6.37 -7.68
C GLU A 5 -9.19 -5.48 -6.81
N ARG A 6 -7.91 -5.27 -7.17
CA ARG A 6 -7.01 -4.38 -6.40
C ARG A 6 -7.47 -2.91 -6.35
N THR A 7 -8.20 -2.46 -7.37
CA THR A 7 -8.76 -1.10 -7.43
C THR A 7 -10.04 -1.00 -6.57
N GLU A 8 -10.75 -2.11 -6.35
CA GLU A 8 -11.88 -2.17 -5.43
C GLU A 8 -11.42 -2.27 -3.96
N THR A 9 -10.36 -3.02 -3.64
CA THR A 9 -9.83 -3.13 -2.25
C THR A 9 -9.29 -1.81 -1.73
N SER A 10 -8.53 -1.06 -2.55
CA SER A 10 -8.04 0.28 -2.18
C SER A 10 -9.18 1.31 -2.04
N ARG A 11 -10.25 1.18 -2.83
CA ARG A 11 -11.46 2.00 -2.70
C ARG A 11 -12.28 1.61 -1.47
N ARG A 12 -12.27 0.33 -1.07
CA ARG A 12 -12.86 -0.17 0.18
C ARG A 12 -12.05 0.25 1.41
N LEU A 13 -10.71 0.27 1.36
CA LEU A 13 -9.87 0.81 2.43
C LEU A 13 -10.12 2.32 2.65
N ARG A 14 -10.33 3.09 1.57
CA ARG A 14 -10.83 4.48 1.63
C ARG A 14 -12.30 4.62 2.06
N GLN A 15 -13.09 3.56 1.96
CA GLN A 15 -14.42 3.50 2.57
C GLN A 15 -14.33 3.09 4.05
N VAL A 16 -13.22 2.52 4.52
CA VAL A 16 -13.01 2.24 5.95
C VAL A 16 -12.69 3.51 6.75
N THR A 17 -12.08 4.53 6.14
CA THR A 17 -12.02 5.89 6.75
C THR A 17 -13.41 6.53 6.88
N ALA A 18 -14.41 5.98 6.18
CA ALA A 18 -15.83 6.32 6.29
C ALA A 18 -16.68 5.06 6.59
N GLY A 19 -16.30 4.27 7.59
CA GLY A 19 -17.16 3.27 8.23
C GLY A 19 -17.44 1.98 7.46
N THR A 20 -16.96 0.86 8.02
CA THR A 20 -17.69 -0.41 8.31
C THR A 20 -16.76 -1.59 8.16
N LEU A 21 -16.67 -2.48 9.18
CA LEU A 21 -16.39 -3.91 8.94
C LEU A 21 -16.66 -4.88 10.10
N SER A 22 -17.34 -5.97 9.75
CA SER A 22 -17.77 -7.13 10.55
C SER A 22 -16.70 -8.25 10.50
N ALA A 23 -16.21 -8.76 11.64
CA ALA A 23 -16.56 -10.05 12.30
C ALA A 23 -16.11 -11.32 11.53
N LEU A 24 -15.28 -12.26 12.02
CA LEU A 24 -15.50 -13.16 13.18
C LEU A 24 -14.26 -14.07 13.50
N MET A 25 -13.92 -14.19 14.80
CA MET A 25 -13.41 -15.34 15.62
C MET A 25 -12.19 -16.25 15.28
N LEU A 26 -11.31 -16.42 16.28
CA LEU A 26 -10.40 -17.57 16.54
C LEU A 26 -10.13 -17.75 18.05
N PHE A 27 -9.77 -18.96 18.49
CA PHE A 27 -9.19 -19.31 19.81
C PHE A 27 -8.39 -20.64 19.64
N THR A 28 -7.25 -20.97 20.27
CA THR A 28 -6.54 -20.51 21.48
C THR A 28 -5.05 -21.00 21.48
N THR A 29 -4.15 -20.09 21.87
CA THR A 29 -2.94 -20.14 22.75
C THR A 29 -2.04 -21.38 22.94
N LEU A 30 -0.70 -21.15 23.00
CA LEU A 30 0.18 -21.37 24.18
C LEU A 30 1.61 -20.78 23.97
N SER A 31 2.33 -20.55 25.07
CA SER A 31 3.44 -19.60 25.27
C SER A 31 4.89 -20.15 25.16
N LEU A 32 5.80 -19.15 25.07
CA LEU A 32 7.25 -19.01 24.76
C LEU A 32 8.28 -20.00 25.34
N PRO A 33 9.53 -20.01 24.80
CA PRO A 33 10.60 -19.22 25.47
C PRO A 33 11.65 -18.53 24.55
N VAL A 34 12.30 -17.51 25.11
CA VAL A 34 13.34 -16.60 24.59
C VAL A 34 14.74 -17.21 24.66
N TRP A 35 15.51 -17.19 23.57
CA TRP A 35 16.98 -17.37 23.59
C TRP A 35 17.63 -16.37 22.61
N GLY A 36 18.61 -15.61 23.10
CA GLY A 36 19.40 -14.67 22.30
C GLY A 36 20.68 -15.31 21.75
N ASP A 37 21.17 -14.72 20.67
CA ASP A 37 22.59 -14.69 20.28
C ASP A 37 22.81 -13.47 19.36
N GLU A 38 23.99 -12.84 19.49
CA GLU A 38 24.33 -11.53 18.92
C GLU A 38 24.13 -11.42 17.40
N ALA A 39 23.34 -10.42 16.98
CA ALA A 39 23.08 -10.09 15.59
C ALA A 39 24.28 -9.38 14.93
N VAL A 40 24.56 -9.74 13.67
CA VAL A 40 25.45 -8.94 12.80
C VAL A 40 24.78 -7.59 12.57
N VAL A 41 25.37 -6.52 13.11
CA VAL A 41 24.83 -5.16 12.99
C VAL A 41 25.13 -4.63 11.58
N PRO A 42 24.11 -4.27 10.77
CA PRO A 42 24.33 -3.62 9.48
C PRO A 42 25.02 -2.26 9.67
N GLU A 43 26.08 -1.98 8.90
CA GLU A 43 26.83 -0.73 8.99
C GLU A 43 26.30 0.28 7.96
N LYS A 44 25.91 1.48 8.43
CA LYS A 44 25.54 2.59 7.55
C LYS A 44 26.80 3.21 6.93
N ARG A 45 26.96 3.10 5.61
CA ARG A 45 28.01 3.81 4.86
C ARG A 45 27.44 5.05 4.17
N ILE A 46 28.18 6.15 4.19
CA ILE A 46 27.80 7.44 3.59
C ILE A 46 28.89 7.91 2.63
N LEU A 47 28.57 7.93 1.34
CA LEU A 47 29.36 8.57 0.28
C LEU A 47 28.94 10.02 0.12
N THR A 48 29.87 10.96 0.19
CA THR A 48 29.61 12.37 -0.13
C THR A 48 30.33 12.78 -1.40
N VAL A 49 29.59 13.36 -2.35
CA VAL A 49 30.10 13.87 -3.63
C VAL A 49 29.62 15.31 -3.87
N GLN A 50 30.43 16.09 -4.58
CA GLN A 50 30.12 17.48 -4.91
C GLN A 50 30.45 17.77 -6.37
N ASN A 51 29.58 18.53 -7.06
CA ASN A 51 29.80 18.96 -8.43
C ASN A 51 31.14 19.71 -8.58
N GLY A 52 31.93 19.38 -9.61
CA GLY A 52 33.20 20.02 -9.91
C GLY A 52 34.37 19.67 -8.97
N SER A 53 34.12 18.96 -7.86
CA SER A 53 35.15 18.52 -6.92
C SER A 53 35.84 17.25 -7.40
N SER A 54 37.18 17.19 -7.35
CA SER A 54 37.93 15.94 -7.56
C SER A 54 38.06 15.10 -6.29
N THR A 55 37.29 15.41 -5.24
CA THR A 55 37.33 14.76 -3.94
C THR A 55 35.95 14.28 -3.54
N ALA A 56 35.85 13.01 -3.15
CA ALA A 56 34.68 12.40 -2.51
C ALA A 56 35.09 11.85 -1.14
N SER A 57 34.12 11.58 -0.25
CA SER A 57 34.41 10.96 1.04
C SER A 57 33.46 9.82 1.35
N VAL A 58 33.97 8.74 1.97
CA VAL A 58 33.17 7.64 2.52
C VAL A 58 33.35 7.64 4.04
N ASN A 59 32.26 7.75 4.78
CA ASN A 59 32.25 7.86 6.25
C ASN A 59 33.23 8.94 6.77
N GLY A 60 33.32 10.07 6.06
CA GLY A 60 34.21 11.19 6.38
C GLY A 60 35.66 11.06 5.87
N THR A 61 36.08 9.88 5.40
CA THR A 61 37.43 9.68 4.84
C THR A 61 37.48 10.06 3.36
N SER A 62 38.31 11.03 3.01
CA SER A 62 38.36 11.62 1.65
C SER A 62 39.28 10.84 0.69
N TYR A 63 38.91 10.78 -0.59
CA TYR A 63 39.72 10.22 -1.67
C TYR A 63 39.48 10.94 -3.01
N THR A 64 40.43 10.81 -3.92
CA THR A 64 40.38 11.42 -5.25
C THR A 64 39.45 10.64 -6.18
N ILE A 65 38.62 11.36 -6.91
CA ILE A 65 37.74 10.85 -7.97
C ILE A 65 37.88 11.71 -9.23
N ALA A 66 37.49 11.16 -10.39
CA ALA A 66 37.24 12.00 -11.56
C ALA A 66 36.13 13.00 -11.24
N LYS A 67 36.25 14.24 -11.75
CA LYS A 67 35.36 15.34 -11.38
C LYS A 67 33.92 15.03 -11.78
N PRO A 68 32.95 15.02 -10.85
CA PRO A 68 31.53 15.04 -11.19
C PRO A 68 31.19 16.29 -12.00
N GLN A 69 30.27 16.16 -12.96
CA GLN A 69 29.91 17.23 -13.89
C GLN A 69 28.41 17.27 -14.09
N LEU A 70 27.87 18.47 -14.29
CA LEU A 70 26.50 18.64 -14.74
C LEU A 70 26.42 18.42 -16.25
N LYS A 71 25.64 17.43 -16.69
CA LYS A 71 25.24 17.25 -18.08
C LYS A 71 23.72 17.43 -18.14
N HIS A 72 23.25 18.44 -18.88
CA HIS A 72 21.82 18.80 -18.95
C HIS A 72 21.11 18.95 -17.58
N GLY A 73 21.78 19.57 -16.61
CA GLY A 73 21.22 19.75 -15.25
C GLY A 73 21.25 18.49 -14.37
N VAL A 74 21.68 17.34 -14.89
CA VAL A 74 21.86 16.09 -14.13
C VAL A 74 23.31 15.97 -13.69
N LEU A 75 23.52 15.67 -12.41
CA LEU A 75 24.86 15.39 -11.89
C LEU A 75 25.32 14.00 -12.35
N MET A 76 26.36 14.00 -13.16
CA MET A 76 27.06 12.82 -13.62
C MET A 76 28.24 12.55 -12.68
N VAL A 77 28.37 11.32 -12.19
CA VAL A 77 29.44 10.89 -11.30
C VAL A 77 30.22 9.72 -11.89
N PRO A 78 31.50 9.53 -11.52
CA PRO A 78 32.25 8.35 -11.94
C PRO A 78 31.60 7.09 -11.39
N LEU A 79 31.29 6.08 -12.22
CA LEU A 79 30.64 4.85 -11.74
C LEU A 79 31.43 4.14 -10.62
N GLY A 80 32.76 4.21 -10.68
CA GLY A 80 33.64 3.58 -9.68
C GLY A 80 33.47 4.08 -8.24
N VAL A 81 32.78 5.20 -8.01
CA VAL A 81 32.52 5.70 -6.65
C VAL A 81 31.61 4.76 -5.86
N PHE A 82 30.68 4.06 -6.50
CA PHE A 82 29.75 3.14 -5.83
C PHE A 82 30.47 1.88 -5.33
N LYS A 83 31.34 1.29 -6.16
CA LYS A 83 32.22 0.19 -5.74
C LYS A 83 33.05 0.56 -4.51
N LYS A 84 33.65 1.74 -4.53
CA LYS A 84 34.52 2.20 -3.45
C LYS A 84 33.76 2.58 -2.17
N ALA A 85 32.52 3.05 -2.30
CA ALA A 85 31.70 3.44 -1.15
C ALA A 85 30.95 2.28 -0.50
N PHE A 86 30.41 1.38 -1.31
CA PHE A 86 29.39 0.43 -0.90
C PHE A 86 29.77 -1.02 -1.19
N GLY A 87 30.94 -1.25 -1.79
CA GLY A 87 31.36 -2.58 -2.22
C GLY A 87 30.65 -3.08 -3.47
N SER A 88 29.95 -2.20 -4.21
CA SER A 88 29.19 -2.60 -5.40
C SER A 88 30.06 -3.30 -6.43
N GLU A 89 29.60 -4.42 -6.96
CA GLU A 89 30.29 -5.12 -8.04
C GLU A 89 29.96 -4.47 -9.38
N ILE A 90 30.96 -4.18 -10.21
CA ILE A 90 30.79 -3.59 -11.54
C ILE A 90 31.37 -4.54 -12.58
N ARG A 91 30.57 -4.93 -13.56
CA ARG A 91 30.95 -5.78 -14.70
C ARG A 91 30.66 -5.08 -16.02
N LEU A 92 31.58 -5.16 -16.96
CA LEU A 92 31.34 -4.80 -18.36
C LEU A 92 30.92 -6.08 -19.12
N GLU A 93 29.75 -6.06 -19.75
CA GLU A 93 29.15 -7.15 -20.50
C GLU A 93 29.16 -6.81 -21.99
N GLY A 94 30.14 -7.34 -22.74
CA GLY A 94 30.34 -6.94 -24.14
C GLY A 94 31.03 -5.58 -24.28
N GLU A 95 30.69 -4.80 -25.31
CA GLU A 95 31.40 -3.54 -25.60
C GLU A 95 30.82 -2.32 -24.88
N ASN A 96 29.51 -2.29 -24.60
CA ASN A 96 28.82 -1.08 -24.15
C ASN A 96 27.82 -1.25 -23.01
N ARG A 97 27.64 -2.46 -22.47
CA ARG A 97 26.65 -2.72 -21.40
C ARG A 97 27.38 -2.93 -20.07
N ILE A 98 26.96 -2.20 -19.04
CA ILE A 98 27.56 -2.23 -17.71
C ILE A 98 26.53 -2.73 -16.70
N ARG A 99 26.90 -3.72 -15.90
CA ARG A 99 26.09 -4.24 -14.80
C ARG A 99 26.72 -3.85 -13.46
N LEU A 100 25.91 -3.29 -12.58
CA LEU A 100 26.23 -2.92 -11.20
C LEU A 100 25.38 -3.77 -10.25
N LEU A 101 26.01 -4.46 -9.31
CA LEU A 101 25.35 -5.33 -8.32
C LEU A 101 25.58 -4.79 -6.92
N GLN A 102 24.52 -4.72 -6.11
CA GLN A 102 24.58 -4.30 -4.71
C GLN A 102 23.53 -5.03 -3.89
N GLY A 103 23.96 -6.00 -3.07
CA GLY A 103 23.03 -6.82 -2.30
C GLY A 103 21.99 -7.50 -3.20
N PRO A 104 20.68 -7.27 -3.01
CA PRO A 104 19.63 -7.79 -3.89
C PRO A 104 19.47 -7.01 -5.20
N HIS A 105 20.09 -5.84 -5.34
CA HIS A 105 19.85 -4.92 -6.44
C HIS A 105 20.80 -5.11 -7.63
N THR A 106 20.25 -4.98 -8.84
CA THR A 106 20.96 -5.03 -10.11
C THR A 106 20.61 -3.83 -10.99
N VAL A 107 21.61 -3.03 -11.37
CA VAL A 107 21.47 -1.94 -12.34
C VAL A 107 22.23 -2.28 -13.61
N VAL A 108 21.54 -2.32 -14.75
CA VAL A 108 22.13 -2.46 -16.08
C VAL A 108 22.06 -1.11 -16.80
N LEU A 109 23.22 -0.59 -17.18
CA LEU A 109 23.40 0.64 -17.93
C LEU A 109 23.94 0.30 -19.32
N VAL A 110 23.61 1.10 -20.32
CA VAL A 110 24.20 0.99 -21.66
C VAL A 110 24.83 2.33 -22.02
N MET A 111 26.11 2.31 -22.41
CA MET A 111 26.83 3.52 -22.81
C MET A 111 26.14 4.19 -23.98
N ASP A 112 26.01 5.50 -23.89
CA ASP A 112 25.39 6.39 -24.86
C ASP A 112 23.91 6.07 -25.17
N ASN A 113 23.25 5.35 -24.25
CA ASN A 113 21.82 5.05 -24.30
C ASN A 113 21.12 5.47 -23.01
N LYS A 114 19.97 6.14 -23.13
CA LYS A 114 19.15 6.54 -21.97
C LYS A 114 18.34 5.38 -21.37
N THR A 115 18.29 4.23 -22.02
CA THR A 115 17.63 3.04 -21.49
C THR A 115 18.53 2.37 -20.46
N ALA A 116 18.01 2.15 -19.26
CA ALA A 116 18.61 1.34 -18.22
C ALA A 116 17.63 0.26 -17.75
N TRP A 117 18.15 -0.71 -16.99
CA TRP A 117 17.33 -1.66 -16.26
C TRP A 117 17.70 -1.61 -14.79
N ILE A 118 16.71 -1.48 -13.93
CA ILE A 118 16.87 -1.54 -12.46
C ILE A 118 16.02 -2.70 -11.99
N ASP A 119 16.64 -3.71 -11.40
CA ASP A 119 16.00 -4.94 -10.94
C ASP A 119 15.11 -5.59 -12.02
N GLY A 120 15.65 -5.63 -13.25
CA GLY A 120 14.96 -6.17 -14.43
C GLY A 120 13.95 -5.22 -15.09
N LYS A 121 13.54 -4.13 -14.41
CA LYS A 121 12.59 -3.16 -14.96
C LYS A 121 13.29 -2.13 -15.85
N LYS A 122 12.76 -1.93 -17.05
CA LYS A 122 13.24 -0.90 -17.98
C LYS A 122 12.93 0.50 -17.41
N VAL A 123 13.96 1.34 -17.27
CA VAL A 123 13.87 2.71 -16.76
C VAL A 123 14.50 3.66 -17.76
N GLN A 124 13.89 4.82 -17.95
CA GLN A 124 14.43 5.90 -18.77
C GLN A 124 15.31 6.82 -17.90
N LEU A 125 16.60 6.88 -18.20
CA LEU A 125 17.54 7.79 -17.58
C LEU A 125 17.34 9.22 -18.10
N PRO A 126 17.51 10.24 -17.22
CA PRO A 126 17.38 11.64 -17.66
C PRO A 126 18.52 12.03 -18.63
N VAL A 127 19.70 11.42 -18.46
CA VAL A 127 20.88 11.59 -19.32
C VAL A 127 21.58 10.24 -19.49
N GLU A 128 22.07 9.95 -20.69
CA GLU A 128 22.79 8.71 -21.00
C GLU A 128 24.13 8.60 -20.26
N PRO A 129 24.52 7.38 -19.80
CA PRO A 129 25.87 7.09 -19.33
C PRO A 129 26.89 7.36 -20.45
N THR A 130 27.98 8.06 -20.16
CA THR A 130 28.95 8.47 -21.20
C THR A 130 30.38 8.39 -20.70
N MET A 131 31.31 8.03 -21.58
CA MET A 131 32.75 8.09 -21.31
C MET A 131 33.26 9.53 -21.37
N VAL A 132 33.81 10.03 -20.27
CA VAL A 132 34.46 11.35 -20.19
C VAL A 132 35.90 11.14 -19.74
N SER A 133 36.86 11.47 -20.62
CA SER A 133 38.30 11.36 -20.34
C SER A 133 38.72 9.98 -19.80
N GLY A 134 38.20 8.90 -20.40
CA GLY A 134 38.51 7.52 -19.98
C GLY A 134 37.76 7.02 -18.74
N THR A 135 36.83 7.81 -18.19
CA THR A 135 36.00 7.41 -17.04
C THR A 135 34.52 7.35 -17.43
N LEU A 136 33.84 6.25 -17.10
CA LEU A 136 32.40 6.14 -17.30
C LEU A 136 31.66 6.99 -16.27
N MET A 137 30.93 7.98 -16.77
CA MET A 137 30.11 8.90 -15.99
C MET A 137 28.65 8.49 -16.08
N VAL A 138 27.98 8.39 -14.92
CA VAL A 138 26.60 7.91 -14.82
C VAL A 138 25.72 8.91 -14.05
N PRO A 139 24.40 8.99 -14.35
CA PRO A 139 23.50 9.87 -13.61
C PRO A 139 23.38 9.38 -12.16
N LEU A 140 23.80 10.22 -11.21
CA LEU A 140 23.96 9.81 -9.81
C LEU A 140 22.67 9.25 -9.18
N ARG A 141 21.56 9.98 -9.32
CA ARG A 141 20.31 9.65 -8.60
C ARG A 141 19.69 8.32 -9.04
N PRO A 142 19.48 8.05 -10.35
CA PRO A 142 18.95 6.77 -10.79
C PRO A 142 19.85 5.58 -10.41
N VAL A 143 21.17 5.75 -10.48
CA VAL A 143 22.11 4.67 -10.14
C VAL A 143 22.15 4.42 -8.64
N ALA A 144 22.14 5.48 -7.81
CA ALA A 144 22.07 5.36 -6.36
C ALA A 144 20.76 4.71 -5.91
N ALA A 145 19.62 5.17 -6.43
CA ALA A 145 18.32 4.55 -6.15
C ALA A 145 18.28 3.09 -6.61
N GLY A 146 18.85 2.81 -7.79
CA GLY A 146 18.89 1.47 -8.35
C GLY A 146 19.76 0.47 -7.59
N ILE A 147 20.65 0.92 -6.70
CA ILE A 147 21.40 0.05 -5.77
C ILE A 147 20.82 0.05 -4.35
N GLY A 148 19.63 0.61 -4.16
CA GLY A 148 18.97 0.71 -2.85
C GLY A 148 19.53 1.83 -1.95
N ALA A 149 20.35 2.74 -2.48
CA ALA A 149 20.96 3.81 -1.69
C ALA A 149 20.06 5.06 -1.66
N LYS A 150 19.92 5.66 -0.47
CA LYS A 150 19.19 6.92 -0.27
C LYS A 150 20.10 8.10 -0.64
N VAL A 151 19.57 9.09 -1.36
CA VAL A 151 20.30 10.31 -1.75
C VAL A 151 19.72 11.51 -1.03
N SER A 152 20.48 12.13 -0.14
CA SER A 152 20.16 13.40 0.51
C SER A 152 21.10 14.52 0.05
N SER A 153 20.66 15.76 0.24
CA SER A 153 21.41 16.95 -0.17
C SER A 153 21.55 17.90 1.01
N SER A 154 22.77 18.34 1.33
CA SER A 154 23.01 19.37 2.33
C SER A 154 24.16 20.28 1.90
N GLN A 155 23.93 21.59 1.93
CA GLN A 155 24.93 22.64 1.61
C GLN A 155 25.66 22.43 0.26
N GLY A 156 24.96 21.96 -0.78
CA GLY A 156 25.55 21.74 -2.12
C GLY A 156 26.39 20.47 -2.27
N LYS A 157 26.43 19.62 -1.23
CA LYS A 157 27.01 18.27 -1.26
C LYS A 157 25.87 17.24 -1.30
N LEU A 158 26.03 16.21 -2.13
CA LEU A 158 25.11 15.07 -2.14
C LEU A 158 25.69 13.96 -1.29
N ALA A 159 24.92 13.52 -0.31
CA ALA A 159 25.23 12.38 0.53
C ALA A 159 24.39 11.18 0.05
N ILE A 160 25.05 10.07 -0.21
CA ILE A 160 24.45 8.81 -0.62
C ILE A 160 24.69 7.83 0.53
N SER A 161 23.62 7.30 1.11
CA SER A 161 23.73 6.38 2.25
C SER A 161 23.14 5.02 1.94
N LEU A 162 23.83 3.97 2.34
CA LEU A 162 23.40 2.58 2.18
C LEU A 162 23.79 1.79 3.43
N MET A 163 22.92 0.86 3.86
CA MET A 163 23.25 -0.14 4.87
C MET A 163 24.00 -1.29 4.20
N VAL A 164 25.23 -1.56 4.61
CA VAL A 164 26.09 -2.59 4.02
C VAL A 164 26.39 -3.66 5.07
N THR A 165 26.25 -4.93 4.70
CA THR A 165 26.36 -6.07 5.63
C THR A 165 27.72 -6.80 5.57
N ASP A 166 28.66 -6.34 4.74
CA ASP A 166 29.95 -7.01 4.52
C ASP A 166 31.16 -6.20 5.00
N LYS A 167 32.07 -6.88 5.71
CA LYS A 167 33.42 -6.42 6.06
C LYS A 167 34.24 -6.22 4.78
N GLU A 168 35.00 -5.13 4.73
CA GLU A 168 36.14 -5.04 3.82
C GLU A 168 37.18 -6.09 4.21
N GLU A 169 37.38 -7.10 3.37
CA GLU A 169 38.64 -7.83 3.33
C GLU A 169 39.39 -7.46 2.06
N LYS A 170 40.68 -7.18 2.25
CA LYS A 170 41.62 -6.77 1.21
C LYS A 170 41.71 -7.85 0.13
N GLN A 171 41.74 -7.39 -1.12
CA GLN A 171 42.02 -8.21 -2.29
C GLN A 171 43.34 -8.97 -2.12
N ASP A 172 43.28 -10.30 -2.27
CA ASP A 172 44.30 -11.02 -3.03
C ASP A 172 43.72 -11.33 -4.41
N GLU A 173 44.50 -11.05 -5.44
CA GLU A 173 44.14 -11.25 -6.83
C GLU A 173 44.05 -12.75 -7.14
N GLY A 174 42.89 -13.17 -7.67
CA GLY A 174 42.75 -14.42 -8.41
C GLY A 174 41.96 -15.53 -7.73
N GLU A 175 40.63 -15.37 -7.64
CA GLU A 175 39.70 -16.50 -7.81
C GLU A 175 38.27 -15.99 -8.02
N ILE A 176 37.61 -16.55 -9.03
CA ILE A 176 36.19 -16.33 -9.32
C ILE A 176 35.39 -17.06 -8.24
N ASN A 177 34.75 -16.34 -7.32
CA ASN A 177 33.83 -16.96 -6.35
C ASN A 177 32.38 -16.57 -6.65
N ASN A 178 31.68 -17.51 -7.29
CA ASN A 178 30.22 -17.61 -7.32
C ASN A 178 29.69 -17.80 -5.90
N THR A 179 28.57 -17.13 -5.58
CA THR A 179 27.63 -17.42 -4.47
C THR A 179 28.27 -17.82 -3.14
N THR A 180 28.24 -16.93 -2.14
CA THR A 180 28.69 -17.06 -0.73
C THR A 180 28.18 -18.29 0.04
N GLY A 181 28.48 -19.51 -0.42
CA GLY A 181 28.11 -20.80 0.20
C GLY A 181 26.61 -21.13 0.17
N LYS A 182 25.76 -20.29 -0.44
CA LYS A 182 24.31 -20.53 -0.52
C LYS A 182 23.98 -21.47 -1.66
N THR A 183 23.40 -22.63 -1.35
CA THR A 183 23.01 -23.67 -2.32
C THR A 183 21.50 -23.79 -2.49
N ARG A 184 20.73 -23.11 -1.63
CA ARG A 184 19.27 -23.05 -1.66
C ARG A 184 18.78 -21.61 -1.51
N ILE A 185 17.56 -21.37 -1.94
CA ILE A 185 16.84 -20.11 -1.79
C ILE A 185 15.43 -20.40 -1.31
N GLY A 186 14.83 -19.52 -0.53
CA GLY A 186 13.51 -19.75 0.03
C GLY A 186 12.95 -18.53 0.71
N ASN A 187 11.68 -18.62 1.08
CA ASN A 187 11.01 -17.61 1.88
C ASN A 187 10.64 -18.25 3.23
N SER A 188 11.17 -17.71 4.33
CA SER A 188 10.89 -18.24 5.66
C SER A 188 9.45 -18.02 6.13
N TYR A 189 8.84 -16.89 5.79
CA TYR A 189 7.47 -16.57 6.19
C TYR A 189 6.42 -17.38 5.44
N TYR A 190 6.63 -17.57 4.13
CA TYR A 190 5.79 -18.42 3.29
C TYR A 190 6.25 -19.88 3.26
N GLU A 191 7.27 -20.25 4.04
CA GLU A 191 7.67 -21.64 4.28
C GLU A 191 8.00 -22.45 3.00
N TRP A 192 8.74 -21.88 2.06
CA TRP A 192 9.16 -22.64 0.87
C TRP A 192 10.67 -22.52 0.60
N SER A 193 11.23 -23.50 -0.11
CA SER A 193 12.62 -23.46 -0.58
C SER A 193 12.85 -24.22 -1.89
N LEU A 194 13.88 -23.82 -2.62
CA LEU A 194 14.30 -24.32 -3.92
C LEU A 194 15.83 -24.40 -3.98
N ASN A 195 16.39 -25.25 -4.84
CA ASN A 195 17.83 -25.16 -5.14
C ASN A 195 18.17 -23.81 -5.77
N TYR A 196 19.34 -23.27 -5.43
CA TYR A 196 19.78 -21.96 -5.88
C TYR A 196 21.01 -22.11 -6.79
N PRO A 197 20.81 -22.31 -8.10
CA PRO A 197 21.92 -22.41 -9.03
C PRO A 197 22.59 -21.04 -9.22
N SER A 198 23.88 -21.05 -9.54
CA SER A 198 24.71 -19.85 -9.63
C SER A 198 24.28 -18.83 -10.69
N TRP A 199 23.53 -19.27 -11.71
CA TRP A 199 22.96 -18.38 -12.73
C TRP A 199 21.71 -17.64 -12.27
N MET A 200 21.05 -18.10 -11.19
CA MET A 200 19.75 -17.60 -10.75
C MET A 200 19.90 -16.30 -9.96
N MET A 201 19.27 -15.25 -10.46
CA MET A 201 19.19 -13.94 -9.83
C MET A 201 17.80 -13.75 -9.23
N VAL A 202 17.74 -13.11 -8.07
CA VAL A 202 16.47 -12.75 -7.42
C VAL A 202 15.95 -11.49 -8.08
N GLY A 203 14.74 -11.55 -8.62
CA GLY A 203 14.00 -10.41 -9.16
C GLY A 203 13.05 -9.82 -8.11
N ARG A 204 12.31 -8.78 -8.52
CA ARG A 204 11.29 -8.17 -7.65
C ARG A 204 10.08 -9.08 -7.54
N GLY A 205 9.74 -9.46 -6.31
CA GLY A 205 8.50 -10.17 -5.96
C GLY A 205 7.29 -9.25 -5.81
N THR A 206 6.23 -9.77 -5.21
CA THR A 206 5.08 -8.97 -4.79
C THR A 206 5.44 -8.11 -3.57
N ASP A 207 4.74 -6.99 -3.39
CA ASP A 207 5.00 -6.08 -2.26
C ASP A 207 4.67 -6.74 -0.90
N ASP A 208 3.84 -7.79 -0.90
CA ASP A 208 3.51 -8.57 0.28
C ASP A 208 4.41 -9.80 0.49
N GLU A 209 5.41 -10.00 -0.37
CA GLU A 209 6.33 -11.15 -0.42
C GLU A 209 5.68 -12.51 -0.73
N SER A 210 4.38 -12.56 -1.02
CA SER A 210 3.68 -13.80 -1.41
C SER A 210 4.19 -14.38 -2.72
N GLY A 211 4.69 -13.54 -3.62
CA GLY A 211 5.34 -13.91 -4.87
C GLY A 211 6.82 -13.55 -4.87
N SER A 212 7.67 -14.45 -5.33
CA SER A 212 9.10 -14.23 -5.53
C SER A 212 9.49 -14.57 -6.97
N ALA A 213 10.11 -13.62 -7.66
CA ALA A 213 10.54 -13.80 -9.04
C ALA A 213 12.05 -14.06 -9.13
N PHE A 214 12.46 -14.84 -10.13
CA PHE A 214 13.85 -15.18 -10.41
C PHE A 214 14.10 -15.15 -11.91
N ASN A 215 15.31 -14.76 -12.28
CA ASN A 215 15.73 -14.63 -13.67
C ASN A 215 17.17 -15.12 -13.83
N ASP A 216 17.60 -15.35 -15.06
CA ASP A 216 19.03 -15.43 -15.38
C ASP A 216 19.57 -14.10 -15.92
N ALA A 217 20.89 -14.01 -16.04
CA ALA A 217 21.56 -12.78 -16.49
C ALA A 217 21.18 -12.35 -17.92
N THR A 218 20.71 -13.29 -18.75
CA THR A 218 20.35 -13.07 -20.16
C THR A 218 18.85 -12.79 -20.36
N GLY A 219 17.99 -13.15 -19.41
CA GLY A 219 16.53 -13.05 -19.52
C GLY A 219 15.90 -14.21 -20.30
N ARG A 220 16.65 -15.29 -20.53
CA ARG A 220 16.15 -16.53 -21.13
C ARG A 220 15.25 -17.29 -20.16
N TYR A 221 15.64 -17.34 -18.89
CA TYR A 221 14.93 -18.08 -17.85
C TYR A 221 14.14 -17.13 -16.97
N TYR A 222 12.87 -17.47 -16.76
CA TYR A 222 11.99 -16.81 -15.81
C TYR A 222 11.44 -17.85 -14.85
N LEU A 223 11.43 -17.55 -13.56
CA LEU A 223 10.76 -18.38 -12.55
C LEU A 223 10.02 -17.49 -11.57
N GLU A 224 8.78 -17.83 -11.27
CA GLU A 224 8.07 -17.29 -10.12
C GLU A 224 7.71 -18.41 -9.14
N VAL A 225 7.71 -18.06 -7.87
CA VAL A 225 7.13 -18.86 -6.79
C VAL A 225 6.11 -17.99 -6.08
N HIS A 226 4.84 -18.39 -6.10
CA HIS A 226 3.77 -17.75 -5.34
C HIS A 226 3.30 -18.65 -4.21
N ALA A 227 2.83 -18.04 -3.12
CA ALA A 227 2.24 -18.73 -1.99
C ALA A 227 0.97 -17.98 -1.55
N SER A 228 -0.19 -18.57 -1.81
CA SER A 228 -1.49 -18.00 -1.46
C SER A 228 -2.15 -18.80 -0.34
N SER A 229 -2.84 -18.11 0.58
CA SER A 229 -3.58 -18.77 1.66
C SER A 229 -4.79 -19.50 1.09
N HIS A 230 -4.95 -20.78 1.45
CA HIS A 230 -6.07 -21.61 1.04
C HIS A 230 -6.38 -22.65 2.13
N LYS A 231 -7.42 -22.38 2.94
CA LYS A 231 -7.77 -23.22 4.11
C LYS A 231 -8.41 -24.56 3.74
N VAL A 232 -8.97 -24.66 2.53
CA VAL A 232 -9.63 -25.89 2.08
C VAL A 232 -8.59 -26.78 1.43
N LYS A 233 -8.46 -28.02 1.90
CA LYS A 233 -7.49 -28.94 1.32
C LYS A 233 -7.82 -29.27 -0.14
N LEU A 234 -6.86 -29.06 -1.03
CA LEU A 234 -6.96 -29.41 -2.46
C LEU A 234 -6.23 -30.73 -2.76
N SER A 235 -6.85 -31.58 -3.55
CA SER A 235 -6.22 -32.76 -4.15
C SER A 235 -5.38 -32.38 -5.37
N PRO A 236 -4.46 -33.25 -5.84
CA PRO A 236 -3.73 -33.00 -7.09
C PRO A 236 -4.63 -32.77 -8.30
N ASP A 237 -5.81 -33.41 -8.34
CA ASP A 237 -6.77 -33.21 -9.43
C ASP A 237 -7.42 -31.83 -9.33
N ASP A 238 -7.79 -31.36 -8.12
CA ASP A 238 -8.31 -30.00 -7.93
C ASP A 238 -7.28 -28.93 -8.31
N LEU A 239 -6.00 -29.17 -7.98
CA LEU A 239 -4.88 -28.29 -8.37
C LEU A 239 -4.69 -28.29 -9.89
N LEU A 240 -4.87 -29.43 -10.56
CA LEU A 240 -4.78 -29.50 -12.01
C LEU A 240 -5.93 -28.73 -12.68
N GLU A 241 -7.16 -28.88 -12.19
CA GLU A 241 -8.31 -28.12 -12.68
C GLU A 241 -8.10 -26.60 -12.53
N ARG A 242 -7.56 -26.16 -11.38
CA ARG A 242 -7.20 -24.76 -11.14
C ARG A 242 -6.15 -24.27 -12.14
N LEU A 243 -5.06 -25.00 -12.32
CA LEU A 243 -3.98 -24.62 -13.24
C LEU A 243 -4.46 -24.57 -14.71
N LEU A 244 -5.32 -25.52 -15.12
CA LEU A 244 -5.92 -25.50 -16.47
C LEU A 244 -6.87 -24.33 -16.66
N LYS A 245 -7.60 -23.93 -15.62
CA LYS A 245 -8.43 -22.73 -15.64
C LYS A 245 -7.59 -21.46 -15.81
N GLU A 246 -6.47 -21.34 -15.08
CA GLU A 246 -5.55 -20.21 -15.20
C GLU A 246 -4.98 -20.08 -16.63
N VAL A 247 -4.51 -21.20 -17.20
CA VAL A 247 -4.01 -21.28 -18.59
C VAL A 247 -5.12 -20.95 -19.61
N GLY A 248 -6.34 -21.43 -19.38
CA GLY A 248 -7.49 -21.10 -20.23
C GLY A 248 -7.86 -19.61 -20.17
N ASP A 249 -7.83 -19.02 -18.98
CA ASP A 249 -8.14 -17.60 -18.76
C ASP A 249 -7.04 -16.67 -19.33
N SER A 250 -5.79 -17.14 -19.48
CA SER A 250 -4.69 -16.41 -20.14
C SER A 250 -4.73 -16.48 -21.67
N GLY A 251 -5.46 -17.45 -22.24
CA GLY A 251 -5.51 -17.71 -23.68
C GLY A 251 -4.36 -18.59 -24.20
N ASP A 252 -3.62 -19.23 -23.30
CA ASP A 252 -2.52 -20.12 -23.60
C ASP A 252 -3.00 -21.48 -24.15
N VAL A 253 -2.13 -22.15 -24.90
CA VAL A 253 -2.38 -23.51 -25.40
C VAL A 253 -1.73 -24.53 -24.48
N VAL A 254 -2.53 -25.43 -23.89
CA VAL A 254 -2.03 -26.58 -23.12
C VAL A 254 -1.32 -27.56 -24.06
N LEU A 255 -0.06 -27.88 -23.77
CA LEU A 255 0.77 -28.83 -24.51
C LEU A 255 0.94 -30.16 -23.75
N HIS A 256 0.96 -30.10 -22.42
CA HIS A 256 1.08 -31.27 -21.54
C HIS A 256 0.40 -30.98 -20.20
N GLN A 257 -0.16 -32.02 -19.58
CA GLN A 257 -0.77 -31.93 -18.25
C GLN A 257 -0.63 -33.27 -17.54
N GLU A 258 -0.36 -33.24 -16.24
CA GLU A 258 -0.32 -34.44 -15.40
C GLU A 258 -0.53 -34.11 -13.92
N THR A 259 -1.00 -35.11 -13.16
CA THR A 259 -0.92 -35.12 -11.69
C THR A 259 0.19 -36.05 -11.25
N VAL A 260 1.07 -35.55 -10.39
CA VAL A 260 2.24 -36.29 -9.90
C VAL A 260 1.99 -36.68 -8.45
N THR A 261 1.52 -37.91 -8.24
CA THR A 261 1.14 -38.43 -6.92
C THR A 261 2.26 -39.17 -6.20
N SER A 262 3.32 -39.56 -6.92
CA SER A 262 4.48 -40.31 -6.38
C SER A 262 5.53 -39.44 -5.68
N ALA A 263 5.40 -38.11 -5.78
CA ALA A 263 6.30 -37.16 -5.14
C ALA A 263 6.03 -37.04 -3.63
N ALA A 264 7.03 -36.57 -2.87
CA ALA A 264 6.90 -36.36 -1.42
C ALA A 264 5.77 -35.38 -1.05
N VAL A 265 5.54 -34.37 -1.91
CA VAL A 265 4.34 -33.55 -1.90
C VAL A 265 3.69 -33.72 -3.28
N PRO A 266 2.51 -34.35 -3.37
CA PRO A 266 1.78 -34.47 -4.62
C PRO A 266 1.49 -33.10 -5.24
N TYR A 267 1.56 -33.00 -6.57
CA TYR A 267 1.40 -31.73 -7.28
C TYR A 267 0.76 -31.91 -8.66
N ALA A 268 0.19 -30.82 -9.18
CA ALA A 268 -0.25 -30.73 -10.57
C ALA A 268 0.81 -30.05 -11.43
N ARG A 269 0.93 -30.45 -12.69
CA ARG A 269 1.87 -29.88 -13.67
C ARG A 269 1.14 -29.63 -14.99
N VAL A 270 1.35 -28.45 -15.57
CA VAL A 270 0.92 -28.11 -16.94
C VAL A 270 2.09 -27.47 -17.68
N VAL A 271 2.33 -27.90 -18.92
CA VAL A 271 3.18 -27.18 -19.86
C VAL A 271 2.28 -26.48 -20.87
N SER A 272 2.36 -25.16 -20.95
CA SER A 272 1.59 -24.33 -21.87
C SER A 272 2.49 -23.57 -22.84
N ARG A 273 1.87 -23.01 -23.87
CA ARG A 273 2.49 -22.07 -24.79
C ARG A 273 1.64 -20.82 -24.89
N ASP A 274 2.26 -19.68 -24.63
CA ASP A 274 1.58 -18.38 -24.72
C ASP A 274 1.43 -17.89 -26.17
N VAL A 275 0.82 -16.72 -26.32
CA VAL A 275 0.55 -16.09 -27.62
C VAL A 275 1.81 -15.70 -28.40
N ASP A 276 2.92 -15.48 -27.71
CA ASP A 276 4.22 -15.12 -28.30
C ASP A 276 5.07 -16.37 -28.61
N GLY A 277 4.57 -17.56 -28.24
CA GLY A 277 5.19 -18.84 -28.50
C GLY A 277 6.16 -19.32 -27.42
N VAL A 278 6.25 -18.61 -26.29
CA VAL A 278 7.10 -19.01 -25.15
C VAL A 278 6.47 -20.20 -24.43
N LEU A 279 7.30 -21.15 -24.04
CA LEU A 279 6.88 -22.32 -23.28
C LEU A 279 6.97 -22.05 -21.78
N TRP A 280 5.87 -22.37 -21.09
CA TRP A 280 5.72 -22.23 -19.65
C TRP A 280 5.47 -23.59 -19.01
N GLU A 281 6.09 -23.84 -17.87
CA GLU A 281 5.75 -24.95 -16.99
C GLU A 281 5.18 -24.40 -15.69
N GLY A 282 3.89 -24.63 -15.48
CA GLY A 282 3.17 -24.38 -14.25
C GLY A 282 3.19 -25.61 -13.34
N ARG A 283 3.45 -25.42 -12.05
CA ARG A 283 3.26 -26.46 -11.02
C ARG A 283 2.50 -25.91 -9.83
N GLN A 284 1.57 -26.68 -9.28
CA GLN A 284 0.85 -26.30 -8.06
C GLN A 284 0.95 -27.39 -6.98
N TYR A 285 1.21 -26.96 -5.74
CA TYR A 285 1.34 -27.79 -4.55
C TYR A 285 0.37 -27.29 -3.47
N TYR A 286 -0.23 -28.20 -2.70
CA TYR A 286 -0.98 -27.84 -1.49
C TYR A 286 -0.25 -28.30 -0.24
N ALA A 287 0.08 -27.38 0.66
CA ALA A 287 0.61 -27.66 1.99
C ALA A 287 0.44 -26.44 2.91
N ASN A 288 0.47 -26.64 4.23
CA ASN A 288 0.44 -25.57 5.24
C ASN A 288 -0.71 -24.56 5.04
N ASP A 289 -1.89 -25.06 4.69
CA ASP A 289 -3.08 -24.28 4.31
C ASP A 289 -2.80 -23.20 3.27
N ARG A 290 -1.93 -23.53 2.31
CA ARG A 290 -1.51 -22.70 1.19
C ARG A 290 -1.48 -23.48 -0.10
N VAL A 291 -1.72 -22.77 -1.19
CA VAL A 291 -1.36 -23.19 -2.54
C VAL A 291 -0.05 -22.51 -2.90
N TYR A 292 0.94 -23.33 -3.28
CA TYR A 292 2.21 -22.87 -3.83
C TYR A 292 2.19 -23.06 -5.33
N GLU A 293 2.54 -22.01 -6.07
CA GLU A 293 2.49 -21.98 -7.52
C GLU A 293 3.89 -21.68 -8.04
N LEU A 294 4.38 -22.51 -8.97
CA LEU A 294 5.63 -22.27 -9.69
C LEU A 294 5.31 -22.03 -11.15
N TYR A 295 5.78 -20.92 -11.70
CA TYR A 295 5.71 -20.64 -13.13
C TYR A 295 7.11 -20.49 -13.68
N PHE A 296 7.52 -21.38 -14.56
CA PHE A 296 8.85 -21.37 -15.16
C PHE A 296 8.77 -21.21 -16.67
N ALA A 297 9.52 -20.26 -17.24
CA ALA A 297 9.67 -20.10 -18.67
C ALA A 297 11.12 -20.32 -19.11
N ASP A 298 11.26 -20.95 -20.28
CA ASP A 298 12.51 -20.99 -21.05
C ASP A 298 12.23 -20.41 -22.44
N ALA A 299 12.72 -19.20 -22.69
CA ALA A 299 12.48 -18.47 -23.95
C ALA A 299 13.11 -19.13 -25.18
N GLU A 300 14.03 -20.09 -24.99
CA GLU A 300 14.65 -20.84 -26.09
C GLU A 300 14.10 -22.27 -26.23
N ALA A 301 13.16 -22.69 -25.37
CA ALA A 301 12.50 -23.99 -25.51
C ALA A 301 11.53 -23.96 -26.69
N VAL A 302 11.66 -24.92 -27.60
CA VAL A 302 10.86 -24.98 -28.85
C VAL A 302 9.82 -26.10 -28.78
N HIS A 303 10.12 -27.17 -28.04
CA HIS A 303 9.25 -28.31 -27.85
C HIS A 303 8.97 -28.52 -26.35
N TYR A 304 7.76 -28.94 -25.97
CA TYR A 304 7.38 -29.07 -24.55
C TYR A 304 8.31 -30.01 -23.74
N LYS A 305 8.93 -30.99 -24.40
CA LYS A 305 9.92 -31.90 -23.79
C LYS A 305 11.25 -31.22 -23.46
N ASP A 306 11.55 -30.07 -24.05
CA ASP A 306 12.76 -29.30 -23.70
C ASP A 306 12.69 -28.81 -22.25
N MET A 307 11.48 -28.65 -21.70
CA MET A 307 11.25 -28.30 -20.29
C MET A 307 11.76 -29.36 -19.32
N ASP A 308 11.87 -30.63 -19.74
CA ASP A 308 12.37 -31.72 -18.89
C ASP A 308 13.85 -31.53 -18.52
N GLN A 309 14.60 -30.71 -19.26
CA GLN A 309 15.98 -30.32 -18.90
C GLN A 309 16.05 -29.60 -17.55
N HIS A 310 14.96 -28.95 -17.14
CA HIS A 310 14.86 -28.18 -15.89
C HIS A 310 14.17 -28.96 -14.76
N ALA A 311 13.83 -30.23 -14.98
CA ALA A 311 13.14 -31.07 -14.00
C ALA A 311 13.88 -31.20 -12.66
N SER A 312 15.22 -31.14 -12.68
CA SER A 312 16.04 -31.15 -11.45
C SER A 312 15.83 -29.89 -10.60
N LEU A 313 15.77 -28.71 -11.24
CA LEU A 313 15.51 -27.45 -10.55
C LEU A 313 14.09 -27.44 -9.98
N LEU A 314 13.08 -27.64 -10.83
CA LEU A 314 11.68 -27.57 -10.40
C LEU A 314 11.32 -28.69 -9.41
N GLY A 315 11.90 -29.88 -9.56
CA GLY A 315 11.76 -31.00 -8.61
C GLY A 315 12.47 -30.77 -7.26
N SER A 316 13.31 -29.75 -7.15
CA SER A 316 13.97 -29.38 -5.89
C SER A 316 13.10 -28.51 -4.96
N PHE A 317 11.94 -28.06 -5.45
CA PHE A 317 11.00 -27.26 -4.68
C PHE A 317 10.48 -28.03 -3.46
N ARG A 318 10.37 -27.34 -2.33
CA ARG A 318 9.86 -27.86 -1.07
C ARG A 318 8.92 -26.83 -0.47
N THR A 319 7.76 -27.28 -0.01
CA THR A 319 6.81 -26.52 0.82
C THR A 319 7.26 -26.49 2.28
N ALA A 320 8.57 -26.29 2.49
CA ALA A 320 9.18 -26.12 3.80
C ALA A 320 10.41 -25.22 3.70
N TYR A 321 10.62 -24.43 4.76
CA TYR A 321 11.82 -23.65 5.00
C TYR A 321 12.50 -24.10 6.30
N ARG A 322 13.81 -24.33 6.29
CA ARG A 322 14.57 -24.76 7.49
C ARG A 322 15.23 -23.56 8.15
N ALA A 323 14.62 -23.06 9.22
CA ALA A 323 15.20 -21.99 10.03
C ALA A 323 16.60 -22.37 10.54
N GLY A 324 17.56 -21.45 10.42
CA GLY A 324 18.96 -21.66 10.83
C GLY A 324 19.86 -22.39 9.82
N ASP A 325 19.32 -22.87 8.69
CA ASP A 325 20.13 -23.44 7.61
C ASP A 325 20.88 -22.33 6.87
N LYS A 326 22.18 -22.18 7.19
CA LYS A 326 23.05 -21.17 6.58
C LYS A 326 23.27 -21.39 5.08
N SER A 327 22.91 -22.55 4.51
CA SER A 327 22.98 -22.79 3.06
C SER A 327 21.80 -22.21 2.28
N VAL A 328 20.72 -21.81 2.98
CA VAL A 328 19.54 -21.18 2.36
C VAL A 328 19.72 -19.66 2.37
N LYS A 329 19.47 -19.05 1.22
CA LYS A 329 19.25 -17.60 1.09
C LYS A 329 17.78 -17.34 1.37
N ASP A 330 17.48 -16.63 2.45
CA ASP A 330 16.14 -16.14 2.72
C ASP A 330 15.85 -14.95 1.82
N VAL A 331 14.69 -14.95 1.18
CA VAL A 331 14.18 -13.80 0.43
C VAL A 331 13.14 -13.01 1.21
N SER A 332 12.72 -13.48 2.38
CA SER A 332 11.77 -12.73 3.21
C SER A 332 12.44 -11.62 4.00
N SER A 333 11.83 -10.44 4.03
CA SER A 333 12.20 -9.35 4.95
C SER A 333 11.36 -9.36 6.24
N ILE A 334 10.41 -10.30 6.34
CA ILE A 334 9.51 -10.40 7.50
C ILE A 334 10.27 -10.96 8.70
N VAL A 335 10.30 -10.18 9.79
CA VAL A 335 10.94 -10.56 11.05
C VAL A 335 9.87 -10.58 12.14
N ASP A 336 9.78 -11.69 12.89
CA ASP A 336 8.81 -11.89 13.97
C ASP A 336 7.33 -11.63 13.58
N GLY A 337 7.00 -11.85 12.30
CA GLY A 337 5.67 -11.63 11.75
C GLY A 337 5.35 -10.17 11.46
N PHE A 338 6.36 -9.30 11.39
CA PHE A 338 6.26 -7.91 11.02
C PHE A 338 7.09 -7.61 9.78
N ARG A 339 6.69 -6.58 9.04
CA ARG A 339 7.44 -6.04 7.91
C ARG A 339 7.50 -4.52 7.97
N GLU A 340 8.57 -3.97 7.40
CA GLU A 340 8.74 -2.53 7.30
C GLU A 340 7.72 -1.92 6.33
N ALA A 341 7.20 -0.76 6.71
CA ALA A 341 6.29 0.06 5.95
C ALA A 341 6.60 1.55 6.22
N GLY A 342 6.05 2.43 5.40
CA GLY A 342 6.19 3.87 5.60
C GLY A 342 6.25 4.64 4.30
N ASN A 343 6.69 5.90 4.40
CA ASN A 343 6.79 6.78 3.25
C ASN A 343 8.03 7.65 3.35
N GLU A 344 8.97 7.41 2.43
CA GLU A 344 10.25 8.11 2.39
C GLU A 344 10.11 9.60 2.07
N GLU A 345 9.07 10.02 1.35
CA GLU A 345 8.83 11.44 1.06
C GLU A 345 8.55 12.18 2.36
N TYR A 346 7.81 11.57 3.29
CA TYR A 346 7.50 12.13 4.61
C TYR A 346 8.50 11.77 5.71
N GLY A 347 9.53 11.00 5.38
CA GLY A 347 10.58 10.60 6.32
C GLY A 347 10.07 9.75 7.48
N ILE A 348 9.06 8.91 7.27
CA ILE A 348 8.48 8.06 8.32
C ILE A 348 8.55 6.57 7.94
N TRP A 349 8.96 5.73 8.89
CA TRP A 349 9.05 4.28 8.77
C TRP A 349 8.54 3.61 10.05
N PHE A 350 7.97 2.42 9.93
CA PHE A 350 7.48 1.62 11.04
C PHE A 350 7.30 0.16 10.61
N SER A 351 7.13 -0.73 11.58
CA SER A 351 6.80 -2.13 11.35
C SER A 351 5.30 -2.37 11.51
N ILE A 352 4.70 -3.08 10.56
CA ILE A 352 3.29 -3.52 10.62
C ILE A 352 3.20 -5.04 10.60
N PRO A 353 2.09 -5.65 11.05
CA PRO A 353 1.86 -7.07 10.88
C PRO A 353 2.01 -7.51 9.42
N ALA A 354 2.74 -8.59 9.16
CA ALA A 354 3.06 -9.02 7.80
C ALA A 354 1.83 -9.41 6.95
N GLY A 355 0.71 -9.74 7.59
CA GLY A 355 -0.56 -10.02 6.90
C GLY A 355 -1.36 -8.79 6.49
N TRP A 356 -0.95 -7.58 6.90
CA TRP A 356 -1.68 -6.34 6.58
C TRP A 356 -1.36 -5.83 5.19
N GLU A 357 -2.37 -5.39 4.45
CA GLU A 357 -2.18 -4.68 3.19
C GLU A 357 -1.35 -3.40 3.39
N ILE A 358 -0.55 -3.06 2.37
CA ILE A 358 0.29 -1.86 2.36
C ILE A 358 -0.22 -0.90 1.28
N ASN A 359 -0.56 0.31 1.69
CA ASN A 359 -0.75 1.44 0.78
C ASN A 359 0.15 2.61 1.22
N ASN A 360 1.43 2.56 0.86
CA ASN A 360 2.40 3.61 1.20
C ASN A 360 2.05 4.98 0.61
N LYS A 361 1.30 5.02 -0.49
CA LYS A 361 0.90 6.27 -1.15
C LYS A 361 -0.12 7.03 -0.30
N ASP A 362 -1.16 6.34 0.14
CA ASP A 362 -2.19 6.92 1.02
C ASP A 362 -1.82 6.78 2.51
N MET A 363 -0.67 6.17 2.81
CA MET A 363 -0.18 5.83 4.15
C MET A 363 -1.23 5.13 5.03
N LEU A 364 -1.89 4.13 4.44
CA LEU A 364 -2.92 3.31 5.08
C LEU A 364 -2.52 1.84 5.02
N TYR A 365 -2.59 1.18 6.17
CA TYR A 365 -2.12 -0.18 6.37
C TYR A 365 -3.14 -0.94 7.20
N GLY A 366 -3.47 -2.17 6.85
CA GLY A 366 -4.49 -2.87 7.63
C GLY A 366 -4.94 -4.16 7.01
N SER A 367 -5.80 -4.86 7.74
CA SER A 367 -6.51 -6.02 7.23
C SER A 367 -7.98 -5.88 7.59
N GLU A 368 -8.83 -6.24 6.63
CA GLU A 368 -10.27 -6.11 6.70
C GLU A 368 -10.81 -6.79 7.97
N GLY A 369 -11.41 -6.02 8.89
CA GLY A 369 -11.95 -6.53 10.16
C GLY A 369 -10.93 -6.86 11.26
N GLU A 370 -9.62 -6.78 10.99
CA GLU A 370 -8.54 -7.02 11.97
C GLU A 370 -8.01 -5.74 12.62
N GLY A 371 -8.07 -4.61 11.90
CA GLY A 371 -7.58 -3.31 12.34
C GLY A 371 -6.78 -2.60 11.25
N TYR A 372 -6.39 -1.35 11.53
CA TYR A 372 -5.56 -0.56 10.63
C TYR A 372 -4.58 0.35 11.38
N LEU A 373 -3.58 0.81 10.65
CA LEU A 373 -2.72 1.95 10.94
C LEU A 373 -2.90 2.96 9.80
N SER A 374 -3.31 4.18 10.12
CA SER A 374 -3.28 5.32 9.20
C SER A 374 -2.17 6.27 9.62
N VAL A 375 -1.58 7.00 8.67
CA VAL A 375 -0.66 8.09 8.97
C VAL A 375 -1.03 9.32 8.16
N SER A 376 -1.09 10.47 8.83
CA SER A 376 -1.29 11.78 8.23
C SER A 376 -0.11 12.70 8.58
N VAL A 377 0.34 13.49 7.62
CA VAL A 377 1.36 14.53 7.84
C VAL A 377 0.80 15.86 7.36
N THR A 378 0.72 16.83 8.26
CA THR A 378 0.11 18.14 8.00
C THR A 378 0.99 19.28 8.51
N SER A 379 0.73 20.52 8.07
CA SER A 379 1.36 21.68 8.72
C SER A 379 0.60 22.08 9.97
N ALA A 380 1.33 22.38 11.05
CA ALA A 380 0.73 22.94 12.25
C ALA A 380 0.20 24.36 11.97
N PRO A 381 -1.01 24.70 12.45
CA PRO A 381 -1.49 26.07 12.48
C PRO A 381 -0.51 27.01 13.20
N LYS A 382 -0.57 28.30 12.89
CA LYS A 382 0.22 29.31 13.60
C LYS A 382 -0.45 29.68 14.91
N GLY A 383 0.34 30.10 15.90
CA GLY A 383 -0.18 30.61 17.17
C GLY A 383 -0.59 29.50 18.14
N ALA A 384 -1.49 29.81 19.07
CA ALA A 384 -1.91 28.90 20.15
C ALA A 384 -2.59 27.62 19.62
N ASP A 385 -3.36 27.73 18.54
CA ASP A 385 -4.05 26.61 17.88
C ASP A 385 -3.07 25.59 17.25
N GLY A 386 -1.82 26.01 17.08
CA GLY A 386 -0.71 25.18 16.63
C GLY A 386 -0.13 24.28 17.71
N ALA A 387 -0.46 24.46 18.99
CA ALA A 387 0.14 23.70 20.08
C ALA A 387 -0.38 22.24 20.11
N LEU A 388 0.49 21.31 20.52
CA LEU A 388 0.16 19.88 20.65
C LEU A 388 -1.06 19.64 21.56
N ALA A 389 -1.14 20.33 22.70
CA ALA A 389 -2.28 20.21 23.62
C ALA A 389 -3.59 20.74 23.03
N ALA A 390 -3.53 21.82 22.24
CA ALA A 390 -4.71 22.35 21.56
C ALA A 390 -5.20 21.40 20.45
N TRP A 391 -4.26 20.70 19.79
CA TRP A 391 -4.58 19.68 18.81
C TRP A 391 -5.27 18.47 19.44
N GLY A 392 -4.72 17.91 20.53
CA GLY A 392 -5.37 16.82 21.27
C GLY A 392 -6.76 17.18 21.79
N GLN A 393 -6.94 18.40 22.30
CA GLN A 393 -8.28 18.88 22.69
C GLN A 393 -9.25 18.91 21.50
N ARG A 394 -8.80 19.36 20.32
CA ARG A 394 -9.63 19.40 19.12
C ARG A 394 -10.05 18.01 18.63
N LEU A 395 -9.18 17.01 18.74
CA LEU A 395 -9.51 15.60 18.44
C LEU A 395 -10.55 15.06 19.42
N LYS A 396 -10.39 15.34 20.71
CA LYS A 396 -11.38 15.00 21.74
C LYS A 396 -12.74 15.65 21.48
N ASP A 397 -12.76 16.94 21.14
CA ASP A 397 -13.99 17.66 20.81
C ASP A 397 -14.63 17.07 19.55
N TRP A 398 -13.82 16.76 18.53
CA TRP A 398 -14.29 16.11 17.30
C TRP A 398 -14.99 14.78 17.57
N LEU A 399 -14.47 13.94 18.48
CA LEU A 399 -15.08 12.67 18.84
C LEU A 399 -16.49 12.88 19.44
N ALA A 400 -16.61 13.80 20.39
CA ALA A 400 -17.87 14.14 21.04
C ALA A 400 -18.90 14.76 20.09
N GLU A 401 -18.44 15.51 19.08
CA GLU A 401 -19.31 16.06 18.05
C GLU A 401 -19.71 15.03 16.98
N SER A 402 -18.96 13.94 16.84
CA SER A 402 -19.13 12.95 15.77
C SER A 402 -19.93 11.73 16.21
N PHE A 403 -19.96 11.41 17.51
CA PHE A 403 -20.68 10.26 18.05
C PHE A 403 -21.66 10.68 19.15
N VAL A 404 -22.79 9.98 19.24
CA VAL A 404 -23.72 10.11 20.38
C VAL A 404 -23.05 9.56 21.65
N GLU A 405 -23.48 10.03 22.83
CA GLU A 405 -22.79 9.79 24.11
C GLU A 405 -22.57 8.30 24.42
N GLU A 406 -23.50 7.43 24.04
CA GLU A 406 -23.41 5.98 24.24
C GLU A 406 -22.50 5.24 23.23
N SER A 407 -22.02 5.94 22.20
CA SER A 407 -21.29 5.35 21.06
C SER A 407 -19.80 5.68 21.04
N TYR A 408 -19.29 6.38 22.06
CA TYR A 408 -17.85 6.61 22.21
C TYR A 408 -17.42 6.71 23.69
N GLU A 409 -16.14 6.48 23.94
CA GLU A 409 -15.50 6.63 25.24
C GLU A 409 -14.13 7.29 25.05
N TYR A 410 -13.86 8.34 25.82
CA TYR A 410 -12.50 8.87 25.95
C TYR A 410 -11.80 8.14 27.10
N ILE A 411 -10.76 7.35 26.80
CA ILE A 411 -10.09 6.51 27.80
C ILE A 411 -8.98 7.28 28.50
N GLY A 412 -8.11 7.96 27.75
CA GLY A 412 -7.00 8.66 28.39
C GLY A 412 -6.02 9.34 27.43
N LEU A 413 -5.07 10.05 28.03
CA LEU A 413 -3.95 10.69 27.33
C LEU A 413 -2.66 10.25 28.00
N THR A 414 -1.72 9.74 27.21
CA THR A 414 -0.40 9.32 27.69
C THR A 414 0.72 10.03 26.94
N PRO A 415 1.83 10.41 27.59
CA PRO A 415 2.98 10.96 26.90
C PRO A 415 3.72 9.87 26.11
N VAL A 416 4.29 10.23 24.98
CA VAL A 416 5.18 9.36 24.19
C VAL A 416 6.40 10.14 23.71
N GLU A 417 7.47 9.44 23.36
CA GLU A 417 8.63 10.01 22.68
C GLU A 417 8.92 9.19 21.42
N ILE A 418 8.84 9.82 20.25
CA ILE A 418 9.06 9.18 18.94
C ILE A 418 10.28 9.84 18.31
N SER A 419 11.34 9.06 18.05
CA SER A 419 12.58 9.56 17.44
C SER A 419 13.15 10.82 18.15
N GLY A 420 13.12 10.83 19.49
CA GLY A 420 13.64 11.92 20.33
C GLY A 420 12.73 13.15 20.43
N VAL A 421 11.50 13.10 19.90
CA VAL A 421 10.52 14.19 20.00
C VAL A 421 9.35 13.76 20.87
N LYS A 422 9.03 14.59 21.87
CA LYS A 422 7.88 14.38 22.75
C LYS A 422 6.57 14.56 21.98
N GLY A 423 5.68 13.60 22.16
CA GLY A 423 4.33 13.57 21.63
C GLY A 423 3.32 13.14 22.69
N GLN A 424 2.11 12.84 22.25
CA GLN A 424 1.02 12.34 23.08
C GLN A 424 0.27 11.23 22.35
N ILE A 425 -0.32 10.30 23.10
CA ILE A 425 -1.23 9.27 22.59
C ILE A 425 -2.56 9.47 23.30
N GLN A 426 -3.59 9.73 22.52
CA GLN A 426 -4.98 9.71 22.99
C GLN A 426 -5.55 8.31 22.72
N GLU A 427 -6.12 7.69 23.75
CA GLU A 427 -6.81 6.41 23.64
C GLU A 427 -8.31 6.67 23.72
N VAL A 428 -9.01 6.23 22.67
CA VAL A 428 -10.45 6.38 22.55
C VAL A 428 -11.08 5.06 22.15
N ARG A 429 -12.37 4.92 22.44
CA ARG A 429 -13.17 3.84 21.89
C ARG A 429 -14.40 4.43 21.22
N TYR A 430 -14.83 3.81 20.13
CA TYR A 430 -16.07 4.19 19.46
C TYR A 430 -16.75 2.96 18.88
N ASN A 431 -18.06 3.07 18.65
CA ASN A 431 -18.87 1.99 18.11
C ASN A 431 -19.90 2.56 17.14
N PHE A 432 -19.85 2.11 15.90
CA PHE A 432 -20.82 2.49 14.87
C PHE A 432 -22.16 1.74 14.99
N GLY A 433 -22.32 0.82 15.94
CA GLY A 433 -23.54 0.04 16.21
C GLY A 433 -23.31 -1.48 16.21
N ASN A 434 -22.22 -1.96 15.63
CA ASN A 434 -21.91 -3.39 15.56
C ASN A 434 -20.88 -3.84 16.60
N LYS A 435 -19.75 -3.14 16.70
CA LYS A 435 -18.59 -3.54 17.50
C LYS A 435 -17.81 -2.31 17.92
N TRP A 436 -17.35 -2.34 19.18
CA TRP A 436 -16.41 -1.34 19.67
C TRP A 436 -15.07 -1.48 18.96
N ILE A 437 -14.44 -0.33 18.73
CA ILE A 437 -13.09 -0.18 18.21
C ILE A 437 -12.33 0.63 19.24
N THR A 438 -11.14 0.14 19.61
CA THR A 438 -10.18 0.91 20.40
C THR A 438 -9.18 1.53 19.46
N GLU A 439 -8.99 2.84 19.52
CA GLU A 439 -8.08 3.58 18.66
C GLU A 439 -7.03 4.32 19.48
N TYR A 440 -5.77 4.20 19.06
CA TYR A 440 -4.65 4.96 19.59
C TYR A 440 -4.27 6.06 18.59
N GLU A 441 -4.51 7.30 19.00
CA GLU A 441 -4.25 8.51 18.25
C GLU A 441 -2.88 9.09 18.67
N VAL A 442 -1.83 8.76 17.93
CA VAL A 442 -0.46 9.24 18.19
C VAL A 442 -0.27 10.61 17.54
N MET A 443 0.09 11.59 18.36
CA MET A 443 0.32 12.97 17.95
C MET A 443 1.76 13.37 18.24
N VAL A 444 2.51 13.70 17.18
CA VAL A 444 3.86 14.26 17.29
C VAL A 444 3.98 15.51 16.44
N GLN A 445 4.67 16.53 16.96
CA GLN A 445 4.85 17.80 16.25
C GLN A 445 6.29 18.28 16.33
N LYS A 446 6.90 18.57 15.18
CA LYS A 446 8.26 19.09 15.07
C LYS A 446 8.39 20.01 13.85
N ASN A 447 9.19 21.07 13.97
CA ASN A 447 9.52 21.98 12.87
C ASN A 447 8.29 22.61 12.15
N GLY A 448 7.16 22.75 12.83
CA GLY A 448 5.92 23.29 12.24
C GLY A 448 5.08 22.27 11.46
N TYR A 449 5.40 20.98 11.56
CA TYR A 449 4.66 19.87 10.96
C TYR A 449 4.15 18.91 12.03
N ARG A 450 2.97 18.35 11.78
CA ARG A 450 2.30 17.35 12.60
C ARG A 450 2.38 15.99 11.92
N TYR A 451 2.66 14.97 12.70
CA TYR A 451 2.55 13.57 12.35
C TYR A 451 1.45 12.98 13.22
N TYR A 452 0.41 12.48 12.57
CA TYR A 452 -0.74 11.88 13.19
C TYR A 452 -0.81 10.42 12.78
N LEU A 453 -0.90 9.50 13.73
CA LEU A 453 -1.07 8.08 13.44
C LEU A 453 -2.29 7.55 14.19
N GLU A 454 -3.14 6.80 13.50
CA GLU A 454 -4.31 6.15 14.09
C GLU A 454 -4.12 4.64 14.03
N TYR A 455 -4.00 3.98 15.18
CA TYR A 455 -3.98 2.53 15.25
C TYR A 455 -5.30 2.02 15.82
N ALA A 456 -6.18 1.55 14.95
CA ALA A 456 -7.53 1.12 15.30
C ALA A 456 -7.64 -0.40 15.40
N ILE A 457 -8.21 -0.86 16.50
CA ILE A 457 -8.35 -2.27 16.87
C ILE A 457 -9.81 -2.56 17.17
N PRO A 458 -10.53 -3.24 16.27
CA PRO A 458 -11.86 -3.74 16.54
C PRO A 458 -11.84 -4.78 17.68
N ASP A 459 -12.80 -4.75 18.62
CA ASP A 459 -12.90 -5.72 19.74
C ASP A 459 -12.83 -7.18 19.23
N GLY A 460 -12.20 -8.09 20.00
CA GLY A 460 -11.99 -9.48 19.56
C GLY A 460 -10.84 -9.66 18.55
N GLN A 461 -9.98 -8.65 18.41
CA GLN A 461 -8.71 -8.72 17.68
C GLN A 461 -7.53 -8.65 18.65
N GLU A 462 -7.45 -9.60 19.58
CA GLU A 462 -6.46 -9.62 20.66
C GLU A 462 -5.02 -9.69 20.13
N ARG A 463 -4.82 -10.35 18.98
CA ARG A 463 -3.51 -10.38 18.30
C ARG A 463 -3.11 -8.98 17.85
N THR A 464 -4.00 -8.26 17.17
CA THR A 464 -3.75 -6.87 16.74
C THR A 464 -3.51 -5.95 17.93
N ALA A 465 -4.29 -6.10 19.02
CA ALA A 465 -4.08 -5.37 20.25
C ALA A 465 -2.69 -5.65 20.85
N SER A 466 -2.27 -6.92 20.90
CA SER A 466 -0.96 -7.30 21.42
C SER A 466 0.22 -6.78 20.57
N ASN A 467 -0.03 -6.49 19.29
CA ASN A 467 0.98 -5.94 18.37
C ASN A 467 1.21 -4.44 18.59
N TRP A 468 0.27 -3.71 19.19
CA TRP A 468 0.32 -2.25 19.31
C TRP A 468 1.67 -1.75 19.86
N LYS A 469 2.13 -2.33 20.96
CA LYS A 469 3.40 -1.94 21.58
C LYS A 469 4.59 -2.07 20.61
N LYS A 470 4.65 -3.17 19.84
CA LYS A 470 5.72 -3.40 18.86
C LYS A 470 5.64 -2.41 17.70
N VAL A 471 4.44 -2.13 17.20
CA VAL A 471 4.22 -1.11 16.16
C VAL A 471 4.70 0.25 16.65
N LEU A 472 4.22 0.69 17.83
CA LEU A 472 4.59 1.96 18.44
C LEU A 472 6.11 2.10 18.65
N GLU A 473 6.78 1.08 19.18
CA GLU A 473 8.23 1.07 19.42
C GLU A 473 9.05 1.08 18.12
N SER A 474 8.47 0.67 16.99
CA SER A 474 9.13 0.63 15.70
C SER A 474 9.05 1.94 14.90
N ILE A 475 8.29 2.94 15.36
CA ILE A 475 8.10 4.18 14.61
C ILE A 475 9.38 5.01 14.62
N GLU A 476 9.91 5.24 13.41
CA GLU A 476 11.04 6.10 13.14
C GLU A 476 10.62 7.28 12.25
N ILE A 477 11.01 8.49 12.65
CA ILE A 477 10.72 9.72 11.91
C ILE A 477 12.00 10.55 11.76
N ASP A 478 12.39 10.80 10.52
CA ASP A 478 13.40 11.80 10.16
C ASP A 478 12.70 13.15 9.96
N TYR A 479 12.64 13.95 11.04
CA TYR A 479 11.95 15.24 11.09
C TYR A 479 12.56 16.34 10.19
N ASP A 480 13.70 16.08 9.55
CA ASP A 480 14.32 17.02 8.62
C ASP A 480 13.86 16.81 7.18
N VAL A 481 13.28 15.65 6.86
CA VAL A 481 12.81 15.31 5.50
C VAL A 481 11.66 16.22 5.07
N VAL A 482 10.61 16.35 5.90
CA VAL A 482 9.41 17.11 5.52
C VAL A 482 9.72 18.60 5.32
N PRO A 483 10.41 19.30 6.24
CA PRO A 483 10.80 20.70 6.01
C PRO A 483 11.70 20.92 4.80
N ALA A 484 12.50 19.92 4.40
CA ALA A 484 13.38 20.03 3.24
C ALA A 484 12.64 19.86 1.89
N ASN A 485 11.56 19.09 1.88
CA ASN A 485 10.85 18.71 0.66
C ASN A 485 9.50 19.42 0.47
N PHE A 486 8.88 19.88 1.54
CA PHE A 486 7.53 20.46 1.50
C PHE A 486 7.48 21.89 2.02
N GLY A 487 6.55 22.67 1.45
CA GLY A 487 6.12 23.94 2.01
C GLY A 487 5.04 23.73 3.06
N ARG A 488 3.90 24.42 2.90
CA ARG A 488 2.71 24.16 3.72
C ARG A 488 1.98 22.93 3.18
N ILE A 489 1.82 21.93 4.03
CA ILE A 489 0.96 20.77 3.77
C ILE A 489 -0.42 21.12 4.34
N GLY A 490 -1.49 20.61 3.72
CA GLY A 490 -2.88 20.90 4.09
C GLY A 490 -3.21 20.59 5.56
N GLU A 491 -4.47 20.83 5.93
CA GLU A 491 -5.00 20.56 7.27
C GLU A 491 -5.82 19.26 7.27
N GLU A 492 -6.01 18.65 8.43
CA GLU A 492 -6.94 17.53 8.62
C GLU A 492 -8.37 18.00 8.31
N GLY A 493 -8.91 17.55 7.17
CA GLY A 493 -10.18 18.03 6.63
C GLY A 493 -11.33 17.92 7.65
N TYR A 494 -11.40 16.80 8.37
CA TYR A 494 -12.42 16.53 9.38
C TYR A 494 -12.30 17.39 10.65
N LEU A 495 -11.13 17.99 10.90
CA LEU A 495 -10.95 18.98 11.97
C LEU A 495 -11.31 20.40 11.52
N THR A 496 -11.61 20.65 10.24
CA THR A 496 -12.00 21.99 9.76
C THR A 496 -13.21 22.53 10.55
N ASP A 497 -13.26 23.84 10.77
CA ASP A 497 -14.42 24.51 11.39
C ASP A 497 -15.73 24.11 10.69
N LYS A 498 -16.61 23.44 11.44
CA LYS A 498 -17.87 22.85 10.97
C LYS A 498 -18.93 23.88 10.57
N THR A 499 -18.71 25.16 10.88
CA THR A 499 -19.55 26.27 10.42
C THR A 499 -19.20 26.73 9.01
N GLN A 500 -18.00 26.40 8.52
CA GLN A 500 -17.59 26.84 7.20
C GLN A 500 -18.21 25.97 6.10
N MET A 501 -18.74 26.65 5.09
CA MET A 501 -19.33 26.05 3.90
C MET A 501 -18.54 26.44 2.64
N ARG A 502 -18.71 25.68 1.56
CA ARG A 502 -18.23 25.96 0.20
C ARG A 502 -19.43 25.97 -0.72
N SER A 503 -19.64 27.10 -1.37
CA SER A 503 -20.66 27.23 -2.41
C SER A 503 -20.25 26.48 -3.66
N LYS A 504 -21.19 25.73 -4.22
CA LYS A 504 -21.09 24.93 -5.43
C LYS A 504 -22.35 25.13 -6.27
N SER A 505 -22.24 24.87 -7.56
CA SER A 505 -23.37 25.03 -8.49
C SER A 505 -23.21 24.10 -9.68
N SER A 506 -24.32 23.82 -10.34
CA SER A 506 -24.33 23.27 -11.68
C SER A 506 -25.09 24.19 -12.64
N GLU A 507 -24.47 24.53 -13.75
CA GLU A 507 -25.17 25.22 -14.84
C GLU A 507 -26.00 24.24 -15.68
N THR A 508 -25.47 23.03 -15.95
CA THR A 508 -26.15 21.99 -16.74
C THR A 508 -27.43 21.51 -16.06
N TYR A 509 -27.38 21.40 -14.74
CA TYR A 509 -28.48 20.95 -13.89
C TYR A 509 -29.10 22.07 -13.05
N ARG A 510 -28.79 23.34 -13.34
CA ARG A 510 -29.52 24.52 -12.83
C ARG A 510 -29.78 24.53 -11.32
N TYR A 511 -28.75 24.29 -10.50
CA TYR A 511 -28.85 24.46 -9.05
C TYR A 511 -27.61 25.09 -8.41
N HIS A 512 -27.80 25.60 -7.19
CA HIS A 512 -26.80 26.05 -6.26
C HIS A 512 -26.91 25.27 -4.95
N ILE A 513 -25.79 25.04 -4.26
CA ILE A 513 -25.76 24.43 -2.93
C ILE A 513 -24.49 24.83 -2.17
N ASP A 514 -24.61 25.02 -0.86
CA ASP A 514 -23.48 25.15 0.05
C ASP A 514 -23.15 23.79 0.71
N ILE A 515 -21.92 23.32 0.57
CA ILE A 515 -21.43 22.05 1.15
C ILE A 515 -20.46 22.35 2.32
N PRO A 516 -20.59 21.70 3.50
CA PRO A 516 -19.64 21.87 4.59
C PRO A 516 -18.21 21.57 4.17
N ARG A 517 -17.25 22.42 4.57
CA ARG A 517 -15.85 22.28 4.14
C ARG A 517 -15.15 21.01 4.63
N TYR A 518 -15.67 20.43 5.70
CA TYR A 518 -15.13 19.23 6.34
C TYR A 518 -15.67 17.92 5.72
N TRP A 519 -16.64 17.99 4.81
CA TRP A 519 -17.11 16.82 4.08
C TRP A 519 -16.12 16.46 2.97
N GLU A 520 -15.87 15.16 2.82
CA GLU A 520 -14.94 14.62 1.83
C GLU A 520 -15.65 14.39 0.49
N PRO A 521 -15.14 14.96 -0.62
CA PRO A 521 -15.73 14.72 -1.93
C PRO A 521 -15.41 13.31 -2.43
N LEU A 522 -16.44 12.49 -2.64
CA LEU A 522 -16.33 11.18 -3.28
C LEU A 522 -16.53 11.29 -4.79
N ASN A 523 -17.43 12.19 -5.20
CA ASN A 523 -17.61 12.65 -6.57
C ASN A 523 -18.13 14.09 -6.55
N ASP A 524 -17.29 15.08 -6.86
CA ASP A 524 -17.67 16.50 -6.83
C ASP A 524 -17.76 17.14 -8.22
N GLN A 525 -17.98 16.34 -9.27
CA GLN A 525 -18.19 16.83 -10.63
C GLN A 525 -19.66 17.24 -10.82
N PHE A 526 -20.01 18.46 -10.41
CA PHE A 526 -21.39 18.98 -10.41
C PHE A 526 -22.09 18.96 -11.78
N GLU A 527 -21.33 18.87 -12.87
CA GLU A 527 -21.85 18.78 -14.24
C GLU A 527 -22.06 17.33 -14.74
N GLN A 528 -21.83 16.29 -13.92
CA GLN A 528 -21.95 14.87 -14.32
C GLN A 528 -23.20 14.16 -13.79
N GLY A 529 -24.17 14.89 -13.22
CA GLY A 529 -25.48 14.37 -12.84
C GLY A 529 -25.51 13.56 -11.55
N ILE A 530 -24.36 13.13 -11.02
CA ILE A 530 -24.24 12.55 -9.68
C ILE A 530 -23.14 13.31 -8.94
N VAL A 531 -23.45 13.76 -7.72
CA VAL A 531 -22.53 14.39 -6.79
C VAL A 531 -22.62 13.67 -5.45
N GLU A 532 -21.48 13.32 -4.86
CA GLU A 532 -21.42 12.52 -3.64
C GLU A 532 -20.34 13.06 -2.68
N TYR A 533 -20.72 13.20 -1.42
CA TYR A 533 -19.85 13.58 -0.31
C TYR A 533 -20.01 12.62 0.87
N GLY A 534 -18.88 12.27 1.50
CA GLY A 534 -18.84 11.48 2.74
C GLY A 534 -18.46 12.33 3.95
N PHE A 535 -18.90 11.91 5.12
CA PHE A 535 -18.47 12.45 6.42
C PHE A 535 -18.64 11.40 7.52
N ALA A 536 -18.20 11.70 8.74
CA ALA A 536 -18.25 10.75 9.84
C ALA A 536 -19.67 10.20 10.07
N GLY A 537 -19.85 8.90 9.80
CA GLY A 537 -21.11 8.19 9.96
C GLY A 537 -22.15 8.42 8.88
N GLY A 538 -21.86 9.13 7.79
CA GLY A 538 -22.90 9.49 6.83
C GLY A 538 -22.40 9.96 5.48
N GLY A 539 -23.38 10.26 4.63
CA GLY A 539 -23.14 10.72 3.26
C GLY A 539 -24.26 11.62 2.76
N PHE A 540 -23.93 12.37 1.71
CA PHE A 540 -24.82 13.26 1.00
C PHE A 540 -24.66 13.04 -0.50
N GLU A 541 -25.77 12.86 -1.20
CA GLU A 541 -25.79 12.64 -2.65
C GLU A 541 -26.83 13.54 -3.32
N ILE A 542 -26.48 14.06 -4.50
CA ILE A 542 -27.42 14.66 -5.44
C ILE A 542 -27.35 13.85 -6.73
N THR A 543 -28.47 13.28 -7.14
CA THR A 543 -28.67 12.71 -8.47
C THR A 543 -29.61 13.60 -9.26
N ALA A 544 -29.19 14.07 -10.42
CA ALA A 544 -29.93 14.92 -11.35
C ALA A 544 -30.01 14.27 -12.73
N GLN A 545 -31.22 14.02 -13.21
CA GLN A 545 -31.49 13.25 -14.42
C GLN A 545 -32.35 14.05 -15.39
N LYS A 546 -31.88 14.17 -16.64
CA LYS A 546 -32.69 14.69 -17.74
C LYS A 546 -33.57 13.57 -18.30
N ASP A 547 -34.70 13.94 -18.90
CA ASP A 547 -35.60 13.02 -19.60
C ASP A 547 -36.22 11.91 -18.73
N THR A 548 -36.16 12.04 -17.40
CA THR A 548 -36.81 11.14 -16.44
C THR A 548 -37.74 11.95 -15.56
N ALA A 549 -39.03 11.59 -15.53
CA ALA A 549 -40.01 12.27 -14.69
C ALA A 549 -39.86 11.85 -13.22
N ALA A 550 -39.99 12.79 -12.29
CA ALA A 550 -39.88 12.52 -10.85
C ALA A 550 -40.91 11.50 -10.36
N GLU A 551 -42.12 11.47 -10.94
CA GLU A 551 -43.17 10.51 -10.58
C GLU A 551 -42.75 9.06 -10.86
N VAL A 552 -41.92 8.82 -11.87
CA VAL A 552 -41.37 7.48 -12.17
C VAL A 552 -40.42 7.05 -11.06
N ILE A 553 -39.54 7.96 -10.62
CA ILE A 553 -38.60 7.72 -9.51
C ILE A 553 -39.39 7.45 -8.22
N ILE A 554 -40.36 8.32 -7.89
CA ILE A 554 -41.24 8.20 -6.71
C ILE A 554 -41.97 6.85 -6.71
N SER A 555 -42.53 6.44 -7.86
CA SER A 555 -43.24 5.17 -7.98
C SER A 555 -42.33 3.96 -7.78
N ASN A 556 -41.11 4.02 -8.32
CA ASN A 556 -40.11 2.98 -8.13
C ASN A 556 -39.65 2.88 -6.67
N LEU A 557 -39.40 4.00 -5.99
CA LEU A 557 -39.03 4.03 -4.58
C LEU A 557 -40.15 3.51 -3.67
N LYS A 558 -41.41 3.90 -3.91
CA LYS A 558 -42.56 3.35 -3.18
C LYS A 558 -42.63 1.83 -3.31
N ARG A 559 -42.49 1.30 -4.54
CA ARG A 559 -42.49 -0.14 -4.77
C ARG A 559 -41.32 -0.80 -4.03
N TYR A 560 -40.10 -0.27 -4.20
CA TYR A 560 -38.91 -0.79 -3.55
C TYR A 560 -39.04 -0.85 -2.03
N TYR A 561 -39.45 0.24 -1.38
CA TYR A 561 -39.57 0.26 0.08
C TYR A 561 -40.74 -0.57 0.61
N ASN A 562 -41.83 -0.69 -0.13
CA ASN A 562 -42.90 -1.62 0.22
C ASN A 562 -42.41 -3.08 0.18
N GLU A 563 -41.64 -3.46 -0.85
CA GLU A 563 -41.06 -4.79 -0.97
C GLU A 563 -39.96 -5.03 0.08
N ALA A 564 -39.05 -4.07 0.27
CA ALA A 564 -37.93 -4.16 1.20
C ALA A 564 -38.40 -4.19 2.66
N SER A 565 -39.49 -3.49 3.01
CA SER A 565 -40.06 -3.53 4.37
C SER A 565 -40.60 -4.90 4.78
N ALA A 566 -40.81 -5.81 3.83
CA ALA A 566 -41.11 -7.21 4.14
C ALA A 566 -39.88 -7.99 4.62
N ALA A 567 -38.66 -7.54 4.29
CA ALA A 567 -37.42 -8.00 4.88
C ALA A 567 -37.15 -7.16 6.15
N SER A 568 -37.21 -7.78 7.32
CA SER A 568 -37.24 -7.11 8.65
C SER A 568 -36.10 -6.13 8.99
N THR A 569 -35.13 -5.93 8.10
CA THR A 569 -33.97 -5.05 8.25
C THR A 569 -34.19 -3.64 7.67
N VAL A 570 -35.27 -3.38 6.95
CA VAL A 570 -35.61 -2.06 6.39
C VAL A 570 -36.98 -1.62 6.89
N LYS A 571 -37.08 -0.39 7.38
CA LYS A 571 -38.30 0.21 7.91
C LYS A 571 -38.56 1.55 7.27
N LEU A 572 -39.62 1.63 6.47
CA LEU A 572 -40.14 2.90 5.99
C LEU A 572 -40.76 3.67 7.16
N LEU A 573 -40.13 4.78 7.55
CA LEU A 573 -40.57 5.63 8.67
C LEU A 573 -41.67 6.60 8.22
N GLY A 574 -41.60 7.09 6.98
CA GLY A 574 -42.59 8.03 6.45
C GLY A 574 -42.40 8.32 4.96
N VAL A 575 -43.49 8.73 4.31
CA VAL A 575 -43.50 9.27 2.95
C VAL A 575 -44.35 10.54 2.97
N ASP A 576 -43.68 11.68 2.87
CA ASP A 576 -44.32 12.99 3.06
C ASP A 576 -44.29 13.79 1.76
N LYS A 577 -45.41 14.46 1.47
CA LYS A 577 -45.44 15.50 0.43
C LYS A 577 -44.97 16.79 1.05
N ILE A 578 -43.86 17.33 0.57
CA ILE A 578 -43.23 18.54 1.11
C ILE A 578 -43.06 19.61 0.01
N THR A 579 -42.62 20.79 0.40
CA THR A 579 -42.08 21.79 -0.53
C THR A 579 -40.59 21.87 -0.30
N PHE A 580 -39.79 21.69 -1.36
CA PHE A 580 -38.33 21.74 -1.30
C PHE A 580 -37.84 22.64 -2.44
N ALA A 581 -36.89 23.54 -2.16
CA ALA A 581 -36.38 24.53 -3.13
C ALA A 581 -37.49 25.34 -3.87
N GLY A 582 -38.64 25.56 -3.21
CA GLY A 582 -39.79 26.28 -3.77
C GLY A 582 -40.69 25.47 -4.70
N VAL A 583 -40.45 24.17 -4.90
CA VAL A 583 -41.28 23.27 -5.73
C VAL A 583 -41.86 22.11 -4.91
N PRO A 584 -42.98 21.50 -5.35
CA PRO A 584 -43.50 20.28 -4.74
C PRO A 584 -42.49 19.13 -4.81
N ALA A 585 -42.33 18.41 -3.70
CA ALA A 585 -41.41 17.29 -3.57
C ALA A 585 -42.03 16.15 -2.75
N VAL A 586 -41.45 14.96 -2.84
CA VAL A 586 -41.77 13.82 -1.96
C VAL A 586 -40.52 13.43 -1.19
N SER A 587 -40.62 13.39 0.13
CA SER A 587 -39.56 12.90 1.02
C SER A 587 -39.88 11.47 1.48
N PHE A 588 -38.91 10.57 1.37
CA PHE A 588 -38.93 9.23 1.94
C PHE A 588 -37.95 9.18 3.10
N LYS A 589 -38.43 8.77 4.28
CA LYS A 589 -37.58 8.51 5.44
C LYS A 589 -37.54 7.03 5.73
N VAL A 590 -36.35 6.47 5.75
CA VAL A 590 -36.14 5.03 5.86
C VAL A 590 -35.05 4.77 6.90
N HIS A 591 -35.34 3.85 7.82
CA HIS A 591 -34.34 3.30 8.72
C HIS A 591 -33.96 1.90 8.23
N GLN A 592 -32.67 1.61 8.19
CA GLN A 592 -32.17 0.29 7.81
C GLN A 592 -31.07 -0.18 8.75
N VAL A 593 -31.08 -1.46 9.10
CA VAL A 593 -30.01 -2.11 9.86
C VAL A 593 -29.24 -3.04 8.93
N LYS A 594 -27.99 -2.69 8.63
CA LYS A 594 -27.08 -3.48 7.80
C LYS A 594 -25.92 -3.96 8.66
N ASN A 595 -25.74 -5.28 8.76
CA ASN A 595 -24.66 -5.89 9.56
C ASN A 595 -24.62 -5.41 11.03
N GLY A 596 -25.79 -5.17 11.63
CA GLY A 596 -25.91 -4.65 13.00
C GLY A 596 -25.74 -3.13 13.13
N VAL A 597 -25.42 -2.43 12.04
CA VAL A 597 -25.29 -0.97 12.02
C VAL A 597 -26.58 -0.33 11.50
N GLY A 598 -27.16 0.55 12.30
CA GLY A 598 -28.37 1.29 11.96
C GLY A 598 -28.07 2.58 11.20
N TYR A 599 -28.85 2.86 10.17
CA TYR A 599 -28.77 4.09 9.38
C TYR A 599 -30.17 4.63 9.12
N THR A 600 -30.30 5.95 9.18
CA THR A 600 -31.46 6.67 8.68
C THR A 600 -31.10 7.37 7.38
N THR A 601 -31.87 7.13 6.33
CA THR A 601 -31.79 7.79 5.02
C THR A 601 -33.02 8.67 4.81
N GLU A 602 -32.80 9.90 4.34
CA GLU A 602 -33.83 10.76 3.79
C GLU A 602 -33.57 10.99 2.30
N GLU A 603 -34.54 10.63 1.44
CA GLU A 603 -34.53 10.85 0.00
C GLU A 603 -35.60 11.85 -0.39
N ILE A 604 -35.20 12.99 -0.95
CA ILE A 604 -36.10 14.04 -1.42
C ILE A 604 -36.11 14.03 -2.95
N VAL A 605 -37.28 13.71 -3.53
CA VAL A 605 -37.46 13.63 -4.98
C VAL A 605 -38.37 14.75 -5.47
N PHE A 606 -37.92 15.49 -6.47
CA PHE A 606 -38.66 16.61 -7.07
C PHE A 606 -38.27 16.85 -8.53
N GLU A 607 -39.05 17.67 -9.22
CA GLU A 607 -38.84 18.00 -10.62
C GLU A 607 -38.81 19.52 -10.81
N SER A 608 -37.91 20.01 -11.66
CA SER A 608 -37.88 21.40 -12.09
C SER A 608 -37.51 21.48 -13.57
N GLY A 609 -38.46 21.95 -14.38
CA GLY A 609 -38.31 21.95 -15.84
C GLY A 609 -38.23 20.53 -16.39
N ASP A 610 -37.14 20.21 -17.07
CA ASP A 610 -36.84 18.93 -17.72
C ASP A 610 -35.93 18.01 -16.87
N ILE A 611 -35.70 18.36 -15.61
CA ILE A 611 -34.75 17.68 -14.73
C ILE A 611 -35.48 17.18 -13.48
N ALA A 612 -35.35 15.87 -13.22
CA ALA A 612 -35.70 15.28 -11.94
C ALA A 612 -34.47 15.19 -11.03
N TYR A 613 -34.65 15.49 -9.75
CA TYR A 613 -33.63 15.45 -8.73
C TYR A 613 -34.01 14.44 -7.66
N THR A 614 -33.00 13.72 -7.17
CA THR A 614 -33.04 12.97 -5.91
C THR A 614 -31.90 13.49 -5.05
N ILE A 615 -32.23 14.07 -3.89
CA ILE A 615 -31.25 14.41 -2.87
C ILE A 615 -31.34 13.37 -1.77
N MET A 616 -30.24 12.67 -1.53
CA MET A 616 -30.17 11.61 -0.52
C MET A 616 -29.22 12.04 0.59
N THR A 617 -29.67 11.89 1.83
CA THR A 617 -28.83 12.02 3.02
C THR A 617 -28.89 10.73 3.80
N THR A 618 -27.75 10.23 4.27
CA THR A 618 -27.69 9.04 5.11
C THR A 618 -26.86 9.34 6.35
N LEU A 619 -27.34 8.93 7.51
CA LEU A 619 -26.67 9.11 8.78
C LEU A 619 -26.81 7.86 9.64
N ASN A 620 -25.70 7.39 10.18
CA ASN A 620 -25.63 6.30 11.15
C ASN A 620 -26.22 6.76 12.48
N ASP A 621 -27.01 5.89 13.13
CA ASP A 621 -27.60 6.15 14.44
C ASP A 621 -26.55 6.55 15.50
N ALA A 622 -25.38 5.90 15.49
CA ALA A 622 -24.25 6.20 16.39
C ALA A 622 -23.61 7.58 16.14
N ASN A 623 -23.84 8.17 14.96
CA ASN A 623 -23.31 9.47 14.55
C ASN A 623 -24.40 10.53 14.41
N ALA A 624 -25.63 10.23 14.82
CA ALA A 624 -26.77 11.12 14.73
C ALA A 624 -26.73 12.25 15.78
N THR A 625 -25.59 12.91 15.94
CA THR A 625 -25.41 14.03 16.87
C THR A 625 -26.15 15.28 16.37
N GLU A 626 -26.45 16.21 17.27
CA GLU A 626 -27.04 17.50 16.90
C GLU A 626 -26.17 18.25 15.88
N VAL A 627 -24.84 18.13 15.97
CA VAL A 627 -23.89 18.78 15.07
C VAL A 627 -24.01 18.24 13.65
N GLN A 628 -24.06 16.91 13.47
CA GLN A 628 -24.19 16.29 12.15
C GLN A 628 -25.56 16.52 11.55
N GLN A 629 -26.63 16.38 12.35
CA GLN A 629 -28.00 16.67 11.90
C GLN A 629 -28.14 18.14 11.47
N ALA A 630 -27.56 19.08 12.23
CA ALA A 630 -27.58 20.49 11.88
C ALA A 630 -26.77 20.78 10.60
N ALA A 631 -25.65 20.09 10.36
CA ALA A 631 -24.87 20.24 9.13
C ALA A 631 -25.65 19.75 7.89
N LEU A 632 -26.31 18.60 7.98
CA LEU A 632 -27.21 18.10 6.94
C LEU A 632 -28.36 19.08 6.67
N ALA A 633 -29.03 19.55 7.73
CA ALA A 633 -30.13 20.51 7.61
C ALA A 633 -29.69 21.83 6.96
N ARG A 634 -28.54 22.39 7.36
CA ARG A 634 -27.98 23.60 6.72
C ARG A 634 -27.71 23.37 5.23
N THR A 635 -27.09 22.25 4.89
CA THR A 635 -26.78 21.87 3.49
C THR A 635 -28.05 21.77 2.66
N LEU A 636 -29.06 21.03 3.13
CA LEU A 636 -30.36 20.90 2.46
C LEU A 636 -31.07 22.25 2.30
N SER A 637 -31.01 23.12 3.32
CA SER A 637 -31.64 24.44 3.27
C SER A 637 -30.97 25.42 2.30
N SER A 638 -29.71 25.17 1.93
CA SER A 638 -28.96 25.99 0.98
C SER A 638 -29.18 25.60 -0.48
N PHE A 639 -29.88 24.50 -0.75
CA PHE A 639 -30.16 24.07 -2.11
C PHE A 639 -31.18 25.03 -2.76
N GLU A 640 -30.76 25.66 -3.85
CA GLU A 640 -31.58 26.60 -4.61
C GLU A 640 -31.57 26.24 -6.09
N LEU A 641 -32.75 26.29 -6.72
CA LEU A 641 -32.87 26.17 -8.17
C LEU A 641 -32.50 27.51 -8.82
N VAL A 642 -31.59 27.46 -9.80
CA VAL A 642 -31.25 28.63 -10.63
C VAL A 642 -32.01 28.58 -11.95
N LYS A 643 -32.25 29.75 -12.53
CA LYS A 643 -33.07 29.90 -13.74
C LYS A 643 -32.30 29.61 -15.02
#